data_AF-A0A438NIX4-F1
#
_entry.id   AF-A0A438NIX4-F1
#
_cell.length_a   1.000
_cell.length_b   1.000
_cell.length_c   1.000
_cell.angle_alpha   90.00
_cell.angle_beta   90.00
_cell.angle_gamma   90.00
#
_symmetry.space_group_name_H-M   'P 1'
#
loop_
_entity.id
_entity.type
_entity.pdbx_description
1 polymer ?
#
loop_
_entity_poly.entity_id
_entity_poly.type
_entity_poly.pdbx_seq_one_letter_code
_entity_poly.pdbx_strand_id
1 'polypeptide(L)'
;MPTNVETPIIVGVGDFVNRSLALDDAHEPLTLILKAIEIALDDTKLSSTSRQKLQSAIDSIDVVRTWTWPYDDLPGLIGQNLGVNAKHRFYSDHGGNKPAKLLDEAARRISRGKSKVAIVTGGEALASLTACAKAGKMPPPGWSKVHEDVTKVFSATGRDLGQTVGGIHSIGDPIQIYPLYENGFRAHRGQTIAHNNEESAQLYADFAEVAEKQPYAWNFGSKKSKSDIGTVTKQNRLICFPYPLLMNAFNTVNLAGAAILTSTSFAYELGIPQEQWIYTLGGAGTRDSDNFWERPNFHSCPSIERSLDAALAVTGLSAADIDLFDFYSFGGAGNNYSMHAITEMTRQLRTGKGRNGLILANGGFLSYQHVICLSTMRGRDGAPYPEKEILPEFVTDIPAPPITATVEGEQDATIETYTVEFKRDNTPLRGYVVGRLNNGHRFLANHGDEDTLKQLSTWSGEKVGLPVGMMGSSVAHGSGSLATKAQVESFLAVVKRHGVRELDTARVYNGGRSEELLGEVEAGKNGFVISTKAPGFAAQSLKEERIRDNCKKSLAALKQDKVDIYYLHGPDRTVPLEEQCRAIDALYRQGKFDRFGVSNLADDEVRRIHAICSQNRYVLPSVYQGVYNPIARGAQTTLFPLLRSLDMAFYAFSPLAGGLLAKSLADITSPPEGSRFHEMKVFGDIYLRPDVLAALANVQKSVDAESITLLEATLRWFMHHAPLRQQDGVILGASTEDQINRTLSACEGPPLSRALQDAWEGLEQALKHDPLQYHS
;
A
#
# COMPACT_ATOMS: atom_id res chain seq x y z
N MET A 1 29.04 -20.73 -39.13
CA MET A 1 28.96 -22.12 -38.62
C MET A 1 27.80 -22.18 -37.66
N PRO A 2 26.92 -23.19 -37.67
CA PRO A 2 25.84 -23.22 -36.69
C PRO A 2 26.48 -23.47 -35.32
N THR A 3 26.44 -22.47 -34.44
CA THR A 3 26.79 -22.61 -33.03
C THR A 3 25.85 -23.66 -32.44
N ASN A 4 26.41 -24.72 -31.85
CA ASN A 4 25.63 -25.77 -31.20
C ASN A 4 24.77 -25.12 -30.10
N VAL A 5 23.47 -24.91 -30.37
CA VAL A 5 22.55 -24.31 -29.39
C VAL A 5 22.23 -25.39 -28.37
N GLU A 6 22.83 -25.27 -27.19
CA GLU A 6 22.62 -26.19 -26.09
C GLU A 6 21.34 -25.79 -25.32
N THR A 7 20.60 -26.77 -24.80
CA THR A 7 19.41 -26.49 -23.96
C THR A 7 19.82 -26.60 -22.49
N PRO A 8 19.77 -25.51 -21.70
CA PRO A 8 20.16 -25.54 -20.30
C PRO A 8 19.09 -26.21 -19.43
N ILE A 9 19.54 -27.07 -18.53
CA ILE A 9 18.70 -27.78 -17.57
C ILE A 9 19.36 -27.78 -16.18
N ILE A 10 18.55 -27.69 -15.14
CA ILE A 10 18.92 -28.04 -13.78
C ILE A 10 18.89 -29.56 -13.67
N VAL A 11 19.99 -30.15 -13.19
CA VAL A 11 20.15 -31.61 -13.05
C VAL A 11 20.32 -32.06 -11.60
N GLY A 12 20.65 -31.14 -10.70
CA GLY A 12 20.83 -31.45 -9.28
C GLY A 12 20.56 -30.23 -8.42
N VAL A 13 19.84 -30.42 -7.32
CA VAL A 13 19.55 -29.36 -6.33
C VAL A 13 19.78 -29.87 -4.91
N GLY A 14 20.28 -29.00 -4.04
CA GLY A 14 20.62 -29.36 -2.67
C GLY A 14 20.37 -28.24 -1.69
N ASP A 15 19.81 -28.60 -0.53
CA ASP A 15 19.57 -27.72 0.61
C ASP A 15 20.23 -28.33 1.84
N PHE A 16 20.95 -27.52 2.58
CA PHE A 16 21.55 -27.91 3.85
C PHE A 16 21.15 -26.92 4.95
N VAL A 17 20.70 -27.46 6.09
CA VAL A 17 20.30 -26.70 7.27
C VAL A 17 21.02 -27.23 8.50
N ASN A 18 21.64 -26.34 9.29
CA ASN A 18 22.23 -26.68 10.58
C ASN A 18 21.51 -25.92 11.69
N ARG A 19 20.66 -26.59 12.48
CA ARG A 19 19.93 -25.93 13.57
C ARG A 19 20.72 -25.85 14.89
N SER A 20 21.97 -26.32 14.90
CA SER A 20 22.78 -26.33 16.10
C SER A 20 23.25 -24.92 16.45
N LEU A 21 23.23 -24.62 17.74
CA LEU A 21 23.85 -23.42 18.32
C LEU A 21 25.11 -23.76 19.14
N ALA A 22 25.52 -25.04 19.13
CA ALA A 22 26.71 -25.48 19.83
C ALA A 22 27.97 -24.97 19.14
N LEU A 23 28.97 -24.55 19.93
CA LEU A 23 30.17 -23.89 19.41
C LEU A 23 31.10 -24.84 18.64
N ASP A 24 31.05 -26.14 18.94
CA ASP A 24 31.79 -27.21 18.27
C ASP A 24 31.12 -27.66 16.96
N ASP A 25 29.87 -27.29 16.73
CA ASP A 25 29.12 -27.49 15.49
C ASP A 25 28.82 -26.17 14.77
N ALA A 26 29.60 -25.12 15.07
CA ALA A 26 29.47 -23.80 14.46
C ALA A 26 30.15 -23.77 13.07
N HIS A 27 29.36 -23.92 12.02
CA HIS A 27 29.85 -23.93 10.64
C HIS A 27 29.92 -22.53 10.02
N GLU A 28 30.94 -22.27 9.21
CA GLU A 28 31.00 -21.09 8.34
C GLU A 28 30.14 -21.27 7.07
N PRO A 29 29.78 -20.19 6.36
CA PRO A 29 29.00 -20.30 5.12
C PRO A 29 29.60 -21.23 4.06
N LEU A 30 30.93 -21.23 3.87
CA LEU A 30 31.62 -22.13 2.94
C LEU A 30 31.30 -23.61 3.24
N THR A 31 31.31 -24.01 4.52
CA THR A 31 31.02 -25.39 4.92
C THR A 31 29.57 -25.76 4.59
N LEU A 32 28.61 -24.87 4.85
CA LEU A 32 27.20 -25.09 4.53
C LEU A 32 26.99 -25.21 3.01
N ILE A 33 27.61 -24.32 2.23
CA ILE A 33 27.56 -24.32 0.76
C ILE A 33 28.14 -25.61 0.19
N LEU A 34 29.30 -26.07 0.66
CA LEU A 34 29.91 -27.32 0.19
C LEU A 34 29.00 -28.53 0.48
N LYS A 35 28.33 -28.58 1.63
CA LYS A 35 27.33 -29.61 1.94
C LYS A 35 26.12 -29.54 1.02
N ALA A 36 25.63 -28.35 0.69
CA ALA A 36 24.53 -28.18 -0.27
C ALA A 36 24.93 -28.61 -1.69
N ILE A 37 26.16 -28.32 -2.14
CA ILE A 37 26.69 -28.77 -3.43
C ILE A 37 26.83 -30.30 -3.46
N GLU A 38 27.31 -30.92 -2.39
CA GLU A 38 27.41 -32.38 -2.27
C GLU A 38 26.03 -33.04 -2.43
N ILE A 39 25.01 -32.51 -1.73
CA ILE A 39 23.62 -32.97 -1.86
C ILE A 39 23.12 -32.77 -3.30
N ALA A 40 23.43 -31.64 -3.94
CA ALA A 40 23.05 -31.39 -5.33
C ALA A 40 23.75 -32.34 -6.32
N LEU A 41 25.00 -32.74 -6.07
CA LEU A 41 25.70 -33.74 -6.87
C LEU A 41 25.07 -35.13 -6.70
N ASP A 42 24.71 -35.52 -5.48
CA ASP A 42 24.00 -36.79 -5.20
C ASP A 42 22.58 -36.82 -5.78
N ASP A 43 21.92 -35.67 -5.85
CA ASP A 43 20.60 -35.50 -6.43
C ASP A 43 20.57 -35.83 -7.94
N THR A 44 21.71 -35.76 -8.64
CA THR A 44 21.82 -36.13 -10.06
C THR A 44 21.62 -37.63 -10.36
N LYS A 45 21.66 -38.49 -9.33
CA LYS A 45 21.52 -39.96 -9.43
C LYS A 45 22.56 -40.64 -10.33
N LEU A 46 23.70 -40.00 -10.54
CA LEU A 46 24.81 -40.57 -11.30
C LEU A 46 25.55 -41.65 -10.50
N SER A 47 26.12 -42.62 -11.23
CA SER A 47 27.15 -43.52 -10.67
C SER A 47 28.37 -42.70 -10.20
N SER A 48 29.16 -43.23 -9.26
CA SER A 48 30.35 -42.53 -8.74
C SER A 48 31.31 -42.05 -9.86
N THR A 49 31.49 -42.85 -10.92
CA THR A 49 32.34 -42.48 -12.06
C THR A 49 31.75 -41.33 -12.88
N SER A 50 30.46 -41.38 -13.22
CA SER A 50 29.80 -40.28 -13.96
C SER A 50 29.68 -39.02 -13.11
N ARG A 51 29.46 -39.18 -11.79
CA ARG A 51 29.45 -38.09 -10.82
C ARG A 51 30.81 -37.38 -10.78
N GLN A 52 31.91 -38.12 -10.73
CA GLN A 52 33.26 -37.54 -10.80
C GLN A 52 33.50 -36.81 -12.13
N LYS A 53 33.00 -37.34 -13.25
CA LYS A 53 33.07 -36.68 -14.57
C LYS A 53 32.29 -35.37 -14.59
N LEU A 54 31.08 -35.35 -14.02
CA LEU A 54 30.27 -34.13 -13.88
C LEU A 54 31.01 -33.08 -13.04
N GLN A 55 31.51 -33.47 -11.86
CA GLN A 55 32.24 -32.58 -10.97
C GLN A 55 33.50 -32.02 -11.64
N SER A 56 34.31 -32.88 -12.27
CA SER A 56 35.54 -32.44 -12.97
C SER A 56 35.25 -31.52 -14.16
N ALA A 57 34.02 -31.49 -14.66
CA ALA A 57 33.58 -30.62 -15.76
C ALA A 57 33.00 -29.27 -15.30
N ILE A 58 32.90 -29.01 -13.99
CA ILE A 58 32.48 -27.71 -13.44
C ILE A 58 33.46 -26.63 -13.92
N ASP A 59 32.96 -25.69 -14.72
CA ASP A 59 33.73 -24.58 -15.27
C ASP A 59 33.14 -23.21 -14.96
N SER A 60 31.97 -23.16 -14.30
CA SER A 60 31.30 -21.94 -13.83
C SER A 60 30.83 -22.10 -12.38
N ILE A 61 31.23 -21.17 -11.50
CA ILE A 61 30.78 -21.10 -10.10
C ILE A 61 30.27 -19.69 -9.82
N ASP A 62 28.99 -19.57 -9.54
CA ASP A 62 28.27 -18.34 -9.25
C ASP A 62 27.75 -18.39 -7.81
N VAL A 63 28.16 -17.43 -6.98
CA VAL A 63 27.88 -17.44 -5.55
C VAL A 63 27.19 -16.14 -5.13
N VAL A 64 26.09 -16.28 -4.40
CA VAL A 64 25.38 -15.15 -3.77
C VAL A 64 26.19 -14.63 -2.59
N ARG A 65 26.35 -13.30 -2.50
CA ARG A 65 27.11 -12.66 -1.41
C ARG A 65 26.54 -12.96 -0.03
N THR A 66 27.40 -13.47 0.86
CA THR A 66 27.02 -13.74 2.25
C THR A 66 27.08 -12.46 3.09
N TRP A 67 26.21 -12.35 4.08
CA TRP A 67 26.33 -11.36 5.17
C TRP A 67 27.16 -11.86 6.33
N THR A 68 27.24 -13.19 6.49
CA THR A 68 27.85 -13.81 7.65
C THR A 68 29.38 -13.64 7.68
N TRP A 69 30.07 -13.80 6.56
CA TRP A 69 31.54 -13.80 6.53
C TRP A 69 32.10 -13.15 5.26
N PRO A 70 33.03 -12.19 5.37
CA PRO A 70 33.50 -11.38 4.24
C PRO A 70 34.62 -12.08 3.47
N TYR A 71 34.29 -13.18 2.78
CA TYR A 71 35.25 -13.87 1.92
C TYR A 71 35.74 -12.99 0.76
N ASP A 72 37.03 -13.07 0.45
CA ASP A 72 37.63 -12.38 -0.69
C ASP A 72 37.29 -13.07 -2.02
N ASP A 73 37.41 -14.40 -2.07
CA ASP A 73 37.13 -15.23 -3.25
C ASP A 73 36.43 -16.53 -2.84
N LEU A 74 35.18 -16.41 -2.37
CA LEU A 74 34.36 -17.58 -2.02
C LEU A 74 34.17 -18.57 -3.19
N PRO A 75 33.90 -18.13 -4.44
CA PRO A 75 33.84 -19.04 -5.59
C PRO A 75 35.15 -19.81 -5.80
N GLY A 76 36.30 -19.16 -5.61
CA GLY A 76 37.62 -19.78 -5.67
C GLY A 76 37.84 -20.82 -4.58
N LEU A 77 37.46 -20.53 -3.33
CA LEU A 77 37.53 -21.48 -2.22
C LEU A 77 36.64 -22.71 -2.48
N ILE A 78 35.44 -22.51 -3.03
CA ILE A 78 34.57 -23.62 -3.44
C ILE A 78 35.27 -24.45 -4.53
N GLY A 79 35.82 -23.81 -5.56
CA GLY A 79 36.56 -24.51 -6.61
C GLY A 79 37.72 -25.35 -6.07
N GLN A 80 38.51 -24.79 -5.16
CA GLN A 80 39.61 -25.50 -4.49
C GLN A 80 39.13 -26.73 -3.71
N ASN A 81 38.06 -26.59 -2.93
CA ASN A 81 37.49 -27.69 -2.13
C ASN A 81 36.87 -28.80 -3.00
N LEU A 82 36.31 -28.44 -4.16
CA LEU A 82 35.78 -29.40 -5.13
C LEU A 82 36.87 -30.01 -6.04
N GLY A 83 38.10 -29.51 -5.99
CA GLY A 83 39.19 -29.92 -6.88
C GLY A 83 38.99 -29.50 -8.33
N VAL A 84 38.30 -28.38 -8.57
CA VAL A 84 37.97 -27.87 -9.92
C VAL A 84 38.55 -26.47 -10.13
N ASN A 85 39.04 -26.22 -11.34
CA ASN A 85 39.52 -24.89 -11.73
C ASN A 85 38.49 -24.22 -12.65
N ALA A 86 37.45 -23.65 -12.03
CA ALA A 86 36.38 -22.99 -12.76
C ALA A 86 36.91 -21.75 -13.51
N LYS A 87 36.60 -21.67 -14.81
CA LYS A 87 37.00 -20.54 -15.67
C LYS A 87 36.19 -19.30 -15.34
N HIS A 88 34.91 -19.47 -15.03
CA HIS A 88 34.03 -18.42 -14.55
C HIS A 88 33.84 -18.56 -13.04
N ARG A 89 34.22 -17.52 -12.30
CA ARG A 89 34.06 -17.41 -10.85
C ARG A 89 33.42 -16.06 -10.58
N PHE A 90 32.21 -16.06 -10.07
CA PHE A 90 31.46 -14.84 -9.82
C PHE A 90 30.90 -14.83 -8.41
N TYR A 91 31.17 -13.73 -7.70
CA TYR A 91 30.65 -13.48 -6.37
C TYR A 91 29.80 -12.21 -6.43
N SER A 92 28.48 -12.34 -6.28
CA SER A 92 27.54 -11.25 -6.51
C SER A 92 27.75 -10.10 -5.52
N ASP A 93 27.02 -9.00 -5.69
CA ASP A 93 26.63 -8.06 -4.64
C ASP A 93 25.50 -8.65 -3.77
N HIS A 94 25.14 -7.98 -2.67
CA HIS A 94 24.03 -8.41 -1.81
C HIS A 94 22.68 -8.13 -2.50
N GLY A 95 21.76 -9.11 -2.46
CA GLY A 95 20.38 -8.93 -2.91
C GLY A 95 19.62 -10.24 -2.97
N GLY A 96 18.37 -10.26 -2.52
CA GLY A 96 17.51 -11.44 -2.57
C GLY A 96 17.10 -11.88 -3.98
N ASN A 97 17.27 -11.01 -4.99
CA ASN A 97 17.02 -11.30 -6.41
C ASN A 97 18.17 -12.09 -7.07
N LYS A 98 19.36 -12.11 -6.46
CA LYS A 98 20.58 -12.66 -7.07
C LYS A 98 20.50 -14.15 -7.40
N PRO A 99 19.90 -15.04 -6.58
CA PRO A 99 19.73 -16.45 -6.96
C PRO A 99 19.09 -16.66 -8.34
N ALA A 100 17.97 -15.99 -8.61
CA ALA A 100 17.25 -16.12 -9.88
C ALA A 100 18.03 -15.49 -11.05
N LYS A 101 18.66 -14.33 -10.82
CA LYS A 101 19.51 -13.68 -11.83
C LYS A 101 20.71 -14.54 -12.22
N LEU A 102 21.43 -15.06 -11.23
CA LEU A 102 22.59 -15.92 -11.48
C LEU A 102 22.22 -17.23 -12.17
N LEU A 103 21.05 -17.80 -11.84
CA LEU A 103 20.50 -18.98 -12.53
C LEU A 103 20.22 -18.70 -14.02
N ASP A 104 19.56 -17.58 -14.32
CA ASP A 104 19.29 -17.13 -15.70
C ASP A 104 20.61 -16.91 -16.48
N GLU A 105 21.58 -16.25 -15.87
CA GLU A 105 22.88 -16.01 -16.49
C GLU A 105 23.69 -17.31 -16.71
N ALA A 106 23.64 -18.26 -15.77
CA ALA A 106 24.27 -19.57 -15.90
C ALA A 106 23.64 -20.39 -17.04
N ALA A 107 22.31 -20.43 -17.10
CA ALA A 107 21.57 -21.06 -18.19
C ALA A 107 21.94 -20.45 -19.55
N ARG A 108 22.06 -19.11 -19.62
CA ARG A 108 22.51 -18.38 -20.81
C ARG A 108 23.96 -18.67 -21.20
N ARG A 109 24.86 -18.90 -20.25
CA ARG A 109 26.25 -19.32 -20.54
C ARG A 109 26.27 -20.73 -21.14
N ILE A 110 25.50 -21.66 -20.57
CA ILE A 110 25.39 -23.04 -21.04
C ILE A 110 24.79 -23.08 -22.44
N SER A 111 23.69 -22.35 -22.69
CA SER A 111 23.01 -22.37 -23.99
C SER A 111 23.90 -21.90 -25.15
N ARG A 112 24.89 -21.06 -24.85
CA ARG A 112 25.89 -20.53 -25.77
C ARG A 112 27.16 -21.38 -25.88
N GLY A 113 27.23 -22.51 -25.17
CA GLY A 113 28.43 -23.34 -25.09
C GLY A 113 29.62 -22.66 -24.40
N LYS A 114 29.38 -21.60 -23.60
CA LYS A 114 30.42 -20.89 -22.85
C LYS A 114 30.78 -21.56 -21.52
N SER A 115 29.88 -22.41 -21.01
CA SER A 115 30.07 -23.22 -19.82
C SER A 115 29.50 -24.61 -20.07
N LYS A 116 30.22 -25.64 -19.61
CA LYS A 116 29.78 -27.04 -19.70
C LYS A 116 28.94 -27.43 -18.49
N VAL A 117 29.37 -27.06 -17.28
CA VAL A 117 28.66 -27.30 -16.03
C VAL A 117 28.80 -26.08 -15.14
N ALA A 118 27.66 -25.57 -14.67
CA ALA A 118 27.60 -24.43 -13.77
C ALA A 118 27.04 -24.82 -12.40
N ILE A 119 27.62 -24.24 -11.35
CA ILE A 119 27.06 -24.24 -9.99
C ILE A 119 26.56 -22.83 -9.69
N VAL A 120 25.31 -22.74 -9.24
CA VAL A 120 24.77 -21.51 -8.63
C VAL A 120 24.42 -21.82 -7.18
N THR A 121 24.97 -21.05 -6.23
CA THR A 121 24.84 -21.37 -4.80
C THR A 121 24.90 -20.14 -3.90
N GLY A 122 24.59 -20.34 -2.63
CA GLY A 122 24.82 -19.38 -1.55
C GLY A 122 24.40 -19.96 -0.21
N GLY A 123 24.68 -19.23 0.86
CA GLY A 123 24.30 -19.64 2.21
C GLY A 123 24.69 -18.64 3.27
N GLU A 124 24.00 -18.70 4.40
CA GLU A 124 24.22 -17.87 5.59
C GLU A 124 24.43 -18.76 6.81
N ALA A 125 25.29 -18.32 7.73
CA ALA A 125 25.56 -18.99 9.01
C ALA A 125 25.48 -18.01 10.19
N LEU A 126 24.49 -17.10 10.14
CA LEU A 126 24.31 -16.06 11.15
C LEU A 126 24.00 -16.63 12.52
N ALA A 127 23.36 -17.79 12.63
CA ALA A 127 23.11 -18.43 13.92
C ALA A 127 24.42 -18.91 14.57
N SER A 128 25.30 -19.56 13.80
CA SER A 128 26.63 -19.98 14.27
C SER A 128 27.50 -18.78 14.65
N LEU A 129 27.56 -17.74 13.80
CA LEU A 129 28.30 -16.52 14.09
C LEU A 129 27.79 -15.83 15.37
N THR A 130 26.46 -15.75 15.53
CA THR A 130 25.83 -15.16 16.72
C THR A 130 26.18 -15.95 17.99
N ALA A 131 26.19 -17.29 17.92
CA ALA A 131 26.58 -18.13 19.05
C ALA A 131 28.05 -17.91 19.46
N CYS A 132 28.97 -17.86 18.49
CA CYS A 132 30.38 -17.57 18.73
C CYS A 132 30.60 -16.16 19.33
N ALA A 133 29.92 -15.14 18.80
CA ALA A 133 29.98 -13.78 19.32
C ALA A 133 29.50 -13.70 20.78
N LYS A 134 28.36 -14.33 21.11
CA LYS A 134 27.84 -14.39 22.48
C LYS A 134 28.79 -15.11 23.45
N ALA A 135 29.57 -16.06 22.95
CA ALA A 135 30.58 -16.78 23.74
C ALA A 135 31.94 -16.06 23.82
N GLY A 136 32.07 -14.87 23.23
CA GLY A 136 33.35 -14.13 23.20
C GLY A 136 34.42 -14.79 22.34
N LYS A 137 34.04 -15.63 21.36
CA LYS A 137 34.94 -16.36 20.46
C LYS A 137 34.91 -15.78 19.05
N MET A 138 35.31 -14.52 18.90
CA MET A 138 35.48 -13.87 17.61
C MET A 138 36.98 -13.67 17.32
N PRO A 139 37.49 -14.07 16.13
CA PRO A 139 36.79 -14.80 15.07
C PRO A 139 36.40 -16.24 15.52
N PRO A 140 35.33 -16.84 14.96
CA PRO A 140 34.96 -18.21 15.28
C PRO A 140 36.11 -19.20 15.03
N PRO A 141 36.37 -20.16 15.95
CA PRO A 141 37.47 -21.11 15.79
C PRO A 141 37.34 -21.95 14.52
N GLY A 142 38.43 -22.07 13.76
CA GLY A 142 38.49 -22.93 12.57
C GLY A 142 37.82 -22.37 11.32
N TRP A 143 37.21 -21.19 11.38
CA TRP A 143 36.67 -20.52 10.20
C TRP A 143 37.79 -19.97 9.31
N SER A 144 37.51 -19.87 8.02
CA SER A 144 38.43 -19.38 7.01
C SER A 144 38.92 -17.97 7.34
N LYS A 145 40.22 -17.75 7.17
CA LYS A 145 40.80 -16.41 7.36
C LYS A 145 40.31 -15.46 6.27
N VAL A 146 40.01 -14.23 6.67
CA VAL A 146 39.57 -13.14 5.79
C VAL A 146 40.48 -11.92 6.02
N HIS A 147 40.55 -11.03 5.05
CA HIS A 147 41.38 -9.82 5.16
C HIS A 147 40.83 -8.78 6.14
N GLU A 148 39.51 -8.77 6.37
CA GLU A 148 38.86 -7.84 7.30
C GLU A 148 38.60 -8.49 8.67
N ASP A 149 38.96 -7.80 9.75
CA ASP A 149 38.65 -8.25 11.11
C ASP A 149 37.14 -8.15 11.39
N VAL A 150 36.48 -9.31 11.47
CA VAL A 150 35.06 -9.38 11.83
C VAL A 150 34.90 -9.26 13.34
N THR A 151 34.53 -8.07 13.81
CA THR A 151 34.35 -7.78 15.26
C THR A 151 32.89 -7.77 15.71
N LYS A 152 31.93 -7.79 14.78
CA LYS A 152 30.49 -7.73 15.06
C LYS A 152 29.70 -8.62 14.10
N VAL A 153 28.52 -9.06 14.55
CA VAL A 153 27.53 -9.77 13.72
C VAL A 153 26.80 -8.76 12.84
N PHE A 154 26.55 -9.12 11.57
CA PHE A 154 25.77 -8.29 10.66
C PHE A 154 24.36 -7.99 11.23
N SER A 155 23.93 -6.74 11.10
CA SER A 155 22.57 -6.29 11.38
C SER A 155 22.03 -5.50 10.19
N ALA A 156 20.84 -5.87 9.73
CA ALA A 156 20.14 -5.12 8.68
C ALA A 156 19.53 -3.81 9.20
N THR A 157 19.46 -3.65 10.53
CA THR A 157 18.93 -2.46 11.22
C THR A 157 20.03 -1.70 11.97
N GLY A 158 19.86 -0.38 12.08
CA GLY A 158 20.81 0.51 12.76
C GLY A 158 22.11 0.74 11.96
N ARG A 159 22.03 0.66 10.63
CA ARG A 159 23.17 0.96 9.74
C ARG A 159 23.42 2.46 9.68
N ASP A 160 24.67 2.86 9.44
CA ASP A 160 24.99 4.26 9.15
C ASP A 160 24.42 4.64 7.77
N LEU A 161 23.55 5.64 7.76
CA LEU A 161 22.85 6.13 6.57
C LEU A 161 23.57 7.31 5.91
N GLY A 162 24.67 7.79 6.51
CA GLY A 162 25.43 8.94 6.04
C GLY A 162 24.61 10.23 5.99
N GLN A 163 25.06 11.18 5.16
CA GLN A 163 24.38 12.47 4.93
C GLN A 163 23.36 12.40 3.77
N THR A 164 22.68 11.27 3.63
CA THR A 164 21.60 11.09 2.64
C THR A 164 20.28 11.68 3.16
N VAL A 165 19.26 11.82 2.30
CA VAL A 165 17.90 12.22 2.75
C VAL A 165 17.40 11.25 3.84
N GLY A 166 17.59 9.94 3.64
CA GLY A 166 17.30 8.94 4.67
C GLY A 166 18.08 9.18 5.97
N GLY A 167 19.37 9.51 5.88
CA GLY A 167 20.21 9.82 7.04
C GLY A 167 19.76 11.06 7.82
N ILE A 168 19.40 12.14 7.12
CA ILE A 168 18.84 13.37 7.73
C ILE A 168 17.60 13.03 8.56
N HIS A 169 16.74 12.14 8.04
CA HIS A 169 15.48 11.75 8.68
C HIS A 169 15.58 10.45 9.49
N SER A 170 16.78 9.91 9.69
CA SER A 170 17.02 8.65 10.40
C SER A 170 16.14 7.47 9.93
N ILE A 171 15.89 7.37 8.62
CA ILE A 171 15.07 6.32 8.00
C ILE A 171 15.85 5.59 6.91
N GLY A 172 15.92 4.27 7.02
CA GLY A 172 16.70 3.45 6.10
C GLY A 172 16.71 1.95 6.41
N ASP A 173 16.05 1.54 7.48
CA ASP A 173 15.98 0.13 7.86
C ASP A 173 14.82 -0.59 7.15
N PRO A 174 14.95 -1.89 6.80
CA PRO A 174 13.86 -2.65 6.19
C PRO A 174 12.58 -2.63 7.03
N ILE A 175 12.73 -2.69 8.36
CA ILE A 175 11.61 -2.66 9.30
C ILE A 175 10.85 -1.33 9.26
N GLN A 176 11.46 -0.25 8.77
CA GLN A 176 10.83 1.07 8.63
C GLN A 176 10.21 1.22 7.23
N ILE A 177 10.90 0.75 6.18
CA ILE A 177 10.52 1.03 4.80
C ILE A 177 9.37 0.15 4.31
N TYR A 178 9.39 -1.16 4.56
CA TYR A 178 8.31 -2.06 4.08
C TYR A 178 6.93 -1.69 4.65
N PRO A 179 6.77 -1.29 5.93
CA PRO A 179 5.49 -0.79 6.42
C PRO A 179 4.97 0.48 5.72
N LEU A 180 5.84 1.32 5.15
CA LEU A 180 5.41 2.46 4.35
C LEU A 180 4.69 1.99 3.07
N TYR A 181 5.16 0.90 2.46
CA TYR A 181 4.49 0.31 1.31
C TYR A 181 3.15 -0.32 1.71
N GLU A 182 3.11 -1.02 2.85
CA GLU A 182 1.87 -1.59 3.38
C GLU A 182 0.80 -0.51 3.61
N ASN A 183 1.14 0.55 4.36
CA ASN A 183 0.19 1.60 4.70
C ASN A 183 -0.21 2.43 3.47
N GLY A 184 0.72 2.66 2.53
CA GLY A 184 0.42 3.33 1.27
C GLY A 184 -0.51 2.51 0.38
N PHE A 185 -0.24 1.21 0.23
CA PHE A 185 -1.06 0.28 -0.56
C PHE A 185 -2.45 0.08 0.04
N ARG A 186 -2.53 -0.12 1.35
CA ARG A 186 -3.78 -0.21 2.09
C ARG A 186 -4.64 1.04 1.88
N ALA A 187 -4.07 2.23 2.09
CA ALA A 187 -4.78 3.50 1.93
C ALA A 187 -5.29 3.66 0.50
N HIS A 188 -4.47 3.34 -0.50
CA HIS A 188 -4.88 3.35 -1.91
C HIS A 188 -6.05 2.42 -2.20
N ARG A 189 -6.11 1.23 -1.57
CA ARG A 189 -7.23 0.29 -1.69
C ARG A 189 -8.49 0.72 -0.90
N GLY A 190 -8.42 1.79 -0.10
CA GLY A 190 -9.49 2.17 0.82
C GLY A 190 -9.74 1.13 1.91
N GLN A 191 -8.75 0.28 2.21
CA GLN A 191 -8.89 -0.80 3.18
C GLN A 191 -8.63 -0.26 4.59
N THR A 192 -9.44 -0.64 5.58
CA THR A 192 -9.18 -0.23 6.97
C THR A 192 -7.91 -0.88 7.51
N ILE A 193 -7.27 -0.25 8.50
CA ILE A 193 -6.06 -0.79 9.16
C ILE A 193 -6.34 -2.19 9.74
N ALA A 194 -7.50 -2.37 10.38
CA ALA A 194 -7.90 -3.66 10.95
C ALA A 194 -8.05 -4.76 9.88
N HIS A 195 -8.74 -4.47 8.76
CA HIS A 195 -8.87 -5.43 7.66
C HIS A 195 -7.52 -5.75 7.01
N ASN A 196 -6.62 -4.77 6.88
CA ASN A 196 -5.28 -5.02 6.37
C ASN A 196 -4.48 -5.95 7.28
N ASN A 197 -4.52 -5.72 8.59
CA ASN A 197 -3.88 -6.63 9.55
C ASN A 197 -4.49 -8.03 9.49
N GLU A 198 -5.81 -8.14 9.30
CA GLU A 198 -6.49 -9.42 9.16
C GLU A 198 -6.07 -10.16 7.88
N GLU A 199 -6.00 -9.46 6.75
CA GLU A 199 -5.53 -9.98 5.47
C GLU A 199 -4.07 -10.44 5.57
N SER A 200 -3.17 -9.59 6.10
CA SER A 200 -1.77 -9.93 6.30
C SER A 200 -1.60 -11.09 7.29
N ALA A 201 -2.35 -11.13 8.39
CA ALA A 201 -2.31 -12.26 9.31
C ALA A 201 -2.76 -13.59 8.67
N GLN A 202 -3.75 -13.55 7.77
CA GLN A 202 -4.18 -14.74 7.03
C GLN A 202 -3.08 -15.19 6.05
N LEU A 203 -2.56 -14.26 5.24
CA LEU A 203 -1.50 -14.57 4.26
C LEU A 203 -0.27 -15.20 4.92
N TYR A 204 0.19 -14.64 6.03
CA TYR A 204 1.33 -15.17 6.77
C TYR A 204 1.02 -16.50 7.46
N ALA A 205 -0.23 -16.75 7.86
CA ALA A 205 -0.62 -18.06 8.39
C ALA A 205 -0.58 -19.14 7.30
N ASP A 206 -0.99 -18.81 6.09
CA ASP A 206 -0.94 -19.72 4.94
C ASP A 206 0.53 -20.05 4.59
N PHE A 207 1.42 -19.05 4.60
CA PHE A 207 2.87 -19.27 4.47
C PHE A 207 3.45 -20.10 5.61
N ALA A 208 3.01 -19.86 6.84
CA ALA A 208 3.45 -20.63 8.00
C ALA A 208 3.02 -22.10 7.91
N GLU A 209 1.84 -22.39 7.37
CA GLU A 209 1.38 -23.77 7.15
C GLU A 209 2.26 -24.51 6.13
N VAL A 210 2.70 -23.83 5.06
CA VAL A 210 3.66 -24.40 4.11
C VAL A 210 5.01 -24.62 4.81
N ALA A 211 5.52 -23.63 5.52
CA ALA A 211 6.80 -23.71 6.21
C ALA A 211 6.84 -24.77 7.33
N GLU A 212 5.73 -25.00 8.03
CA GLU A 212 5.57 -26.04 9.06
C GLU A 212 5.95 -27.43 8.49
N LYS A 213 5.58 -27.68 7.24
CA LYS A 213 5.76 -28.96 6.54
C LYS A 213 7.11 -29.04 5.80
N GLN A 214 7.90 -27.97 5.78
CA GLN A 214 9.14 -27.91 5.01
C GLN A 214 10.37 -28.28 5.86
N PRO A 215 11.05 -29.43 5.59
CA PRO A 215 12.15 -29.92 6.42
C PRO A 215 13.37 -29.00 6.46
N TYR A 216 13.48 -28.06 5.52
CA TYR A 216 14.54 -27.06 5.47
C TYR A 216 14.18 -25.75 6.19
N ALA A 217 12.90 -25.53 6.51
CA ALA A 217 12.49 -24.34 7.26
C ALA A 217 13.15 -24.33 8.65
N TRP A 218 13.71 -23.19 9.07
CA TRP A 218 14.42 -23.10 10.35
C TRP A 218 13.57 -23.61 11.53
N ASN A 219 12.28 -23.24 11.54
CA ASN A 219 11.29 -23.63 12.54
C ASN A 219 10.43 -24.83 12.10
N PHE A 220 10.98 -25.78 11.34
CA PHE A 220 10.27 -26.97 10.87
C PHE A 220 9.43 -27.63 11.99
N GLY A 221 8.17 -27.95 11.68
CA GLY A 221 7.19 -28.49 12.62
C GLY A 221 6.55 -27.46 13.57
N SER A 222 6.92 -26.19 13.50
CA SER A 222 6.29 -25.14 14.31
C SER A 222 5.04 -24.60 13.63
N LYS A 223 3.89 -24.80 14.27
CA LYS A 223 2.61 -24.26 13.83
C LYS A 223 2.38 -22.84 14.34
N LYS A 224 1.88 -21.96 13.45
CA LYS A 224 1.41 -20.60 13.79
C LYS A 224 0.06 -20.36 13.12
N SER A 225 -0.95 -20.02 13.92
CA SER A 225 -2.27 -19.66 13.42
C SER A 225 -2.33 -18.18 13.03
N LYS A 226 -3.36 -17.80 12.25
CA LYS A 226 -3.73 -16.40 11.99
C LYS A 226 -3.81 -15.58 13.28
N SER A 227 -4.40 -16.14 14.33
CA SER A 227 -4.53 -15.47 15.62
C SER A 227 -3.18 -15.22 16.29
N ASP A 228 -2.28 -16.22 16.27
CA ASP A 228 -0.93 -16.07 16.83
C ASP A 228 -0.15 -14.94 16.14
N ILE A 229 -0.29 -14.84 14.81
CA ILE A 229 0.44 -13.90 13.96
C ILE A 229 -0.13 -12.49 14.05
N GLY A 230 -1.45 -12.34 13.95
CA GLY A 230 -2.14 -11.04 13.87
C GLY A 230 -2.38 -10.35 15.21
N THR A 231 -2.31 -11.09 16.33
CA THR A 231 -2.60 -10.52 17.66
C THR A 231 -1.34 -9.93 18.27
N VAL A 232 -1.37 -8.61 18.55
CA VAL A 232 -0.31 -7.95 19.30
C VAL A 232 -0.34 -8.42 20.75
N THR A 233 0.78 -8.97 21.21
CA THR A 233 0.97 -9.38 22.60
C THR A 233 2.32 -8.90 23.11
N LYS A 234 2.69 -9.23 24.35
CA LYS A 234 4.04 -8.96 24.86
C LYS A 234 5.11 -9.78 24.09
N GLN A 235 4.76 -10.99 23.65
CA GLN A 235 5.63 -11.90 22.92
C GLN A 235 5.61 -11.61 21.41
N ASN A 236 4.46 -11.20 20.88
CA ASN A 236 4.26 -10.77 19.50
C ASN A 236 4.05 -9.24 19.46
N ARG A 237 5.02 -8.50 19.98
CA ARG A 237 4.97 -7.05 20.10
C ARG A 237 5.01 -6.36 18.73
N LEU A 238 4.59 -5.11 18.64
CA LEU A 238 4.81 -4.29 17.45
C LEU A 238 6.30 -4.01 17.24
N ILE A 239 6.74 -4.07 15.97
CA ILE A 239 8.09 -3.66 15.56
C ILE A 239 8.02 -2.30 14.91
N CYS A 240 7.32 -2.23 13.78
CA CYS A 240 6.91 -1.00 13.13
C CYS A 240 5.48 -1.20 12.64
N PHE A 241 4.60 -0.25 12.92
CA PHE A 241 3.19 -0.35 12.56
C PHE A 241 3.01 -0.44 11.03
N PRO A 242 2.26 -1.43 10.50
CA PRO A 242 1.31 -2.28 11.23
C PRO A 242 1.85 -3.66 11.65
N TYR A 243 3.13 -3.96 11.41
CA TYR A 243 3.67 -5.32 11.59
C TYR A 243 4.05 -5.66 13.04
N PRO A 244 3.41 -6.67 13.66
CA PRO A 244 3.92 -7.32 14.85
C PRO A 244 5.11 -8.23 14.52
N LEU A 245 5.82 -8.67 15.56
CA LEU A 245 7.07 -9.43 15.45
C LEU A 245 6.97 -10.66 14.53
N LEU A 246 5.87 -11.42 14.58
CA LEU A 246 5.71 -12.64 13.78
C LEU A 246 5.41 -12.38 12.30
N MET A 247 5.14 -11.13 11.90
CA MET A 247 5.09 -10.71 10.49
C MET A 247 6.45 -10.21 9.97
N ASN A 248 7.49 -10.23 10.80
CA ASN A 248 8.84 -9.85 10.43
C ASN A 248 9.73 -11.08 10.26
N ALA A 249 10.73 -10.98 9.39
CA ALA A 249 11.65 -12.07 9.14
C ALA A 249 12.68 -12.25 10.26
N PHE A 250 13.12 -13.50 10.45
CA PHE A 250 14.20 -13.88 11.36
C PHE A 250 15.38 -14.41 10.55
N ASN A 251 16.46 -13.63 10.48
CA ASN A 251 17.63 -13.93 9.67
C ASN A 251 18.74 -14.70 10.44
N THR A 252 18.60 -14.90 11.75
CA THR A 252 19.57 -15.67 12.56
C THR A 252 19.42 -17.17 12.29
N VAL A 253 19.91 -17.64 11.14
CA VAL A 253 19.80 -19.03 10.69
C VAL A 253 21.12 -19.56 10.11
N ASN A 254 21.23 -20.89 9.95
CA ASN A 254 22.30 -21.54 9.17
C ASN A 254 21.68 -22.38 8.04
N LEU A 255 21.65 -21.82 6.83
CA LEU A 255 21.09 -22.49 5.65
C LEU A 255 21.95 -22.21 4.41
N ALA A 256 22.08 -23.20 3.54
CA ALA A 256 22.68 -23.05 2.21
C ALA A 256 21.88 -23.82 1.16
N GLY A 257 21.88 -23.31 -0.08
CA GLY A 257 21.23 -23.91 -1.23
C GLY A 257 22.16 -23.94 -2.44
N ALA A 258 22.02 -24.95 -3.30
CA ALA A 258 22.81 -25.09 -4.52
C ALA A 258 21.98 -25.70 -5.66
N ALA A 259 22.23 -25.23 -6.87
CA ALA A 259 21.71 -25.79 -8.12
C ALA A 259 22.86 -26.06 -9.10
N ILE A 260 22.84 -27.23 -9.73
CA ILE A 260 23.79 -27.66 -10.76
C ILE A 260 23.08 -27.67 -12.10
N LEU A 261 23.68 -26.95 -13.07
CA LEU A 261 23.16 -26.81 -14.42
C LEU A 261 24.14 -27.40 -15.43
N THR A 262 23.58 -27.98 -16.48
CA THR A 262 24.34 -28.47 -17.64
C THR A 262 23.44 -28.41 -18.88
N SER A 263 23.96 -28.79 -20.04
CA SER A 263 23.13 -28.96 -21.24
C SER A 263 22.47 -30.34 -21.29
N THR A 264 21.35 -30.43 -22.00
CA THR A 264 20.72 -31.71 -22.32
C THR A 264 21.70 -32.69 -22.97
N SER A 265 22.59 -32.21 -23.85
CA SER A 265 23.58 -33.05 -24.56
C SER A 265 24.58 -33.67 -23.59
N PHE A 266 25.11 -32.90 -22.64
CA PHE A 266 26.06 -33.44 -21.66
C PHE A 266 25.38 -34.27 -20.58
N ALA A 267 24.13 -33.96 -20.22
CA ALA A 267 23.33 -34.80 -19.33
C ALA A 267 23.07 -36.20 -19.95
N TYR A 268 22.78 -36.27 -21.25
CA TYR A 268 22.72 -37.54 -21.99
C TYR A 268 24.05 -38.28 -21.96
N GLU A 269 25.18 -37.60 -22.23
CA GLU A 269 26.52 -38.20 -22.21
C GLU A 269 26.85 -38.86 -20.86
N LEU A 270 26.45 -38.21 -19.76
CA LEU A 270 26.70 -38.69 -18.41
C LEU A 270 25.73 -39.79 -17.94
N GLY A 271 24.59 -39.93 -18.61
CA GLY A 271 23.50 -40.83 -18.21
C GLY A 271 22.67 -40.30 -17.05
N ILE A 272 22.48 -38.98 -16.94
CA ILE A 272 21.59 -38.39 -15.94
C ILE A 272 20.14 -38.76 -16.31
N PRO A 273 19.37 -39.40 -15.41
CA PRO A 273 17.97 -39.76 -15.70
C PRO A 273 17.13 -38.53 -16.04
N GLN A 274 16.27 -38.62 -17.07
CA GLN A 274 15.49 -37.48 -17.56
C GLN A 274 14.49 -36.96 -16.53
N GLU A 275 14.03 -37.79 -15.60
CA GLU A 275 13.19 -37.38 -14.48
C GLU A 275 13.91 -36.42 -13.50
N GLN A 276 15.25 -36.30 -13.60
CA GLN A 276 16.01 -35.26 -12.90
C GLN A 276 16.10 -33.95 -13.68
N TRP A 277 15.64 -33.87 -14.92
CA TRP A 277 15.84 -32.69 -15.75
C TRP A 277 14.72 -31.68 -15.53
N ILE A 278 15.09 -30.46 -15.14
CA ILE A 278 14.18 -29.32 -15.13
C ILE A 278 14.74 -28.26 -16.06
N TYR A 279 13.96 -27.90 -17.08
CA TYR A 279 14.31 -26.91 -18.07
C TYR A 279 14.22 -25.52 -17.46
N THR A 280 15.31 -24.76 -17.57
CA THR A 280 15.25 -23.32 -17.38
C THR A 280 14.70 -22.72 -18.66
N LEU A 281 13.53 -22.07 -18.61
CA LEU A 281 12.88 -21.54 -19.81
C LEU A 281 13.37 -20.13 -20.16
N GLY A 282 13.64 -19.33 -19.14
CA GLY A 282 14.04 -17.94 -19.29
C GLY A 282 13.65 -17.14 -18.06
N GLY A 283 14.23 -15.94 -17.96
CA GLY A 283 13.89 -14.98 -16.92
C GLY A 283 14.03 -13.55 -17.42
N ALA A 284 13.53 -12.63 -16.61
CA ALA A 284 13.65 -11.20 -16.83
C ALA A 284 13.69 -10.47 -15.49
N GLY A 285 14.44 -9.38 -15.43
CA GLY A 285 14.54 -8.56 -14.24
C GLY A 285 14.84 -7.11 -14.58
N THR A 286 14.34 -6.21 -13.74
CA THR A 286 14.60 -4.77 -13.76
C THR A 286 14.56 -4.25 -12.33
N ARG A 287 14.89 -2.98 -12.14
CA ARG A 287 14.83 -2.34 -10.83
C ARG A 287 14.19 -0.95 -10.83
N ASP A 288 13.56 -0.61 -9.71
CA ASP A 288 13.18 0.74 -9.31
C ASP A 288 14.39 1.45 -8.65
N SER A 289 14.21 2.69 -8.17
CA SER A 289 15.24 3.40 -7.42
C SER A 289 15.63 2.66 -6.11
N ASP A 290 16.89 2.79 -5.72
CA ASP A 290 17.36 2.37 -4.38
C ASP A 290 16.75 3.25 -3.28
N ASN A 291 16.44 4.50 -3.61
CA ASN A 291 15.86 5.47 -2.71
C ASN A 291 14.33 5.33 -2.73
N PHE A 292 13.74 4.83 -1.64
CA PHE A 292 12.29 4.61 -1.58
C PHE A 292 11.48 5.91 -1.76
N TRP A 293 12.06 7.07 -1.43
CA TRP A 293 11.44 8.39 -1.62
C TRP A 293 11.44 8.87 -3.07
N GLU A 294 12.16 8.21 -3.98
CA GLU A 294 12.15 8.47 -5.42
C GLU A 294 11.21 7.51 -6.18
N ARG A 295 10.38 6.75 -5.48
CA ARG A 295 9.34 5.93 -6.13
C ARG A 295 8.21 6.82 -6.66
N PRO A 296 7.54 6.46 -7.77
CA PRO A 296 6.39 7.20 -8.25
C PRO A 296 5.28 7.33 -7.19
N ASN A 297 5.01 6.25 -6.48
CA ASN A 297 4.05 6.16 -5.39
C ASN A 297 4.42 4.99 -4.44
N PHE A 298 3.59 4.78 -3.41
CA PHE A 298 3.79 3.76 -2.37
C PHE A 298 2.76 2.61 -2.42
N HIS A 299 2.04 2.47 -3.53
CA HIS A 299 0.97 1.48 -3.70
C HIS A 299 1.11 0.64 -4.98
N SER A 300 2.23 0.76 -5.70
CA SER A 300 2.54 -0.02 -6.90
C SER A 300 4.05 -0.23 -7.05
N CYS A 301 4.43 -1.22 -7.86
CA CYS A 301 5.83 -1.57 -8.11
C CYS A 301 6.04 -1.90 -9.60
N PRO A 302 6.38 -0.89 -10.43
CA PRO A 302 6.56 -1.08 -11.86
C PRO A 302 7.61 -2.14 -12.21
N SER A 303 8.66 -2.25 -11.39
CA SER A 303 9.70 -3.27 -11.58
C SER A 303 9.18 -4.71 -11.43
N ILE A 304 8.20 -4.96 -10.55
CA ILE A 304 7.55 -6.27 -10.39
C ILE A 304 6.74 -6.59 -11.64
N GLU A 305 5.82 -5.70 -12.02
CA GLU A 305 4.92 -5.88 -13.17
C GLU A 305 5.72 -6.17 -14.44
N ARG A 306 6.71 -5.32 -14.74
CA ARG A 306 7.54 -5.50 -15.95
C ARG A 306 8.34 -6.78 -15.94
N SER A 307 8.91 -7.18 -14.79
CA SER A 307 9.70 -8.41 -14.70
C SER A 307 8.83 -9.64 -14.91
N LEU A 308 7.60 -9.65 -14.37
CA LEU A 308 6.63 -10.73 -14.57
C LEU A 308 6.19 -10.83 -16.03
N ASP A 309 5.75 -9.72 -16.62
CA ASP A 309 5.28 -9.68 -18.01
C ASP A 309 6.39 -10.09 -18.99
N ALA A 310 7.59 -9.55 -18.78
CA ALA A 310 8.76 -9.85 -19.60
C ALA A 310 9.16 -11.33 -19.51
N ALA A 311 9.18 -11.91 -18.31
CA ALA A 311 9.54 -13.32 -18.11
C ALA A 311 8.51 -14.27 -18.75
N LEU A 312 7.22 -13.98 -18.62
CA LEU A 312 6.17 -14.72 -19.30
C LEU A 312 6.30 -14.60 -20.83
N ALA A 313 6.56 -13.39 -21.33
CA ALA A 313 6.73 -13.14 -22.76
C ALA A 313 7.92 -13.91 -23.36
N VAL A 314 9.10 -13.90 -22.73
CA VAL A 314 10.29 -14.60 -23.29
C VAL A 314 10.17 -16.12 -23.25
N THR A 315 9.33 -16.65 -22.36
CA THR A 315 9.11 -18.09 -22.25
C THR A 315 7.93 -18.58 -23.11
N GLY A 316 7.14 -17.65 -23.65
CA GLY A 316 5.92 -17.97 -24.39
C GLY A 316 4.82 -18.56 -23.49
N LEU A 317 4.90 -18.31 -22.19
CA LEU A 317 3.91 -18.72 -21.20
C LEU A 317 2.96 -17.56 -20.89
N SER A 318 1.76 -17.90 -20.46
CA SER A 318 0.82 -16.97 -19.82
C SER A 318 0.74 -17.27 -18.32
N ALA A 319 0.14 -16.35 -17.55
CA ALA A 319 -0.09 -16.60 -16.12
C ALA A 319 -0.94 -17.86 -15.87
N ALA A 320 -1.85 -18.21 -16.80
CA ALA A 320 -2.68 -19.41 -16.72
C ALA A 320 -1.90 -20.71 -17.01
N ASP A 321 -0.71 -20.62 -17.61
CA ASP A 321 0.15 -21.79 -17.85
C ASP A 321 1.04 -22.12 -16.64
N ILE A 322 1.07 -21.28 -15.60
CA ILE A 322 1.91 -21.50 -14.41
C ILE A 322 1.13 -22.28 -13.36
N ASP A 323 1.68 -23.42 -12.94
CA ASP A 323 1.05 -24.31 -11.96
C ASP A 323 1.52 -24.03 -10.54
N LEU A 324 2.78 -23.59 -10.39
CA LEU A 324 3.44 -23.39 -9.11
C LEU A 324 4.09 -22.00 -9.05
N PHE A 325 3.90 -21.31 -7.94
CA PHE A 325 4.47 -20.00 -7.69
C PHE A 325 5.31 -20.01 -6.42
N ASP A 326 6.47 -19.36 -6.49
CA ASP A 326 7.17 -18.87 -5.32
C ASP A 326 7.34 -17.36 -5.45
N PHE A 327 6.61 -16.61 -4.63
CA PHE A 327 6.73 -15.16 -4.52
C PHE A 327 7.56 -14.83 -3.30
N TYR A 328 8.62 -14.03 -3.50
CA TYR A 328 9.54 -13.66 -2.43
C TYR A 328 8.81 -13.07 -1.21
N SER A 329 8.95 -13.73 -0.06
CA SER A 329 8.35 -13.33 1.21
C SER A 329 9.39 -13.13 2.33
N PHE A 330 10.65 -12.87 1.95
CA PHE A 330 11.79 -12.63 2.83
C PHE A 330 11.97 -13.71 3.91
N GLY A 331 12.61 -14.83 3.55
CA GLY A 331 12.98 -15.89 4.50
C GLY A 331 14.35 -15.71 5.14
N GLY A 332 14.63 -16.50 6.18
CA GLY A 332 15.79 -16.32 7.07
C GLY A 332 17.19 -16.35 6.41
N ALA A 333 17.33 -16.95 5.21
CA ALA A 333 18.59 -16.96 4.46
C ALA A 333 18.90 -15.62 3.74
N GLY A 334 18.08 -14.58 3.93
CA GLY A 334 18.38 -13.23 3.45
C GLY A 334 18.53 -13.15 1.94
N ASN A 335 19.75 -12.79 1.49
CA ASN A 335 20.09 -12.72 0.06
C ASN A 335 19.91 -14.05 -0.66
N ASN A 336 20.06 -15.17 0.04
CA ASN A 336 20.01 -16.49 -0.58
C ASN A 336 18.63 -17.16 -0.49
N TYR A 337 17.59 -16.48 0.01
CA TYR A 337 16.26 -17.06 0.13
C TYR A 337 15.76 -17.69 -1.18
N SER A 338 15.84 -16.97 -2.30
CA SER A 338 15.35 -17.47 -3.59
C SER A 338 16.15 -18.65 -4.16
N MET A 339 17.31 -18.99 -3.60
CA MET A 339 17.98 -20.24 -3.95
C MET A 339 17.17 -21.44 -3.45
N HIS A 340 16.59 -21.34 -2.24
CA HIS A 340 15.71 -22.36 -1.68
C HIS A 340 14.38 -22.45 -2.44
N ALA A 341 13.91 -21.34 -3.00
CA ALA A 341 12.77 -21.36 -3.93
C ALA A 341 13.11 -22.13 -5.22
N ILE A 342 14.32 -21.94 -5.78
CA ILE A 342 14.79 -22.67 -6.96
C ILE A 342 14.89 -24.17 -6.68
N THR A 343 15.49 -24.56 -5.55
CA THR A 343 15.65 -25.96 -5.19
C THR A 343 14.30 -26.63 -4.94
N GLU A 344 13.40 -25.98 -4.20
CA GLU A 344 12.07 -26.52 -3.89
C GLU A 344 11.18 -26.58 -5.14
N MET A 345 11.15 -25.54 -5.97
CA MET A 345 10.43 -25.55 -7.24
C MET A 345 10.88 -26.71 -8.13
N THR A 346 12.20 -26.95 -8.21
CA THR A 346 12.78 -28.08 -8.95
C THR A 346 12.25 -29.41 -8.41
N ARG A 347 12.23 -29.61 -7.08
CA ARG A 347 11.68 -30.83 -6.46
C ARG A 347 10.20 -31.01 -6.76
N GLN A 348 9.40 -29.96 -6.59
CA GLN A 348 7.95 -30.02 -6.78
C GLN A 348 7.58 -30.36 -8.24
N LEU A 349 8.27 -29.75 -9.22
CA LEU A 349 8.10 -30.07 -10.63
C LEU A 349 8.45 -31.54 -10.93
N ARG A 350 9.57 -32.06 -10.38
CA ARG A 350 9.95 -33.47 -10.56
C ARG A 350 8.96 -34.46 -9.94
N THR A 351 8.27 -34.08 -8.86
CA THR A 351 7.21 -34.92 -8.26
C THR A 351 5.90 -34.94 -9.06
N GLY A 352 5.78 -34.10 -10.08
CA GLY A 352 4.57 -34.01 -10.90
C GLY A 352 3.47 -33.14 -10.30
N LYS A 353 3.75 -32.31 -9.28
CA LYS A 353 2.76 -31.35 -8.75
C LYS A 353 2.40 -30.24 -9.72
N GLY A 354 3.25 -29.99 -10.71
CA GLY A 354 3.03 -28.99 -11.75
C GLY A 354 3.96 -29.24 -12.93
N ARG A 355 3.67 -28.60 -14.05
CA ARG A 355 4.50 -28.60 -15.25
C ARG A 355 5.38 -27.37 -15.31
N ASN A 356 4.84 -26.19 -15.01
CA ASN A 356 5.55 -24.91 -15.09
C ASN A 356 5.55 -24.21 -13.73
N GLY A 357 6.72 -23.78 -13.31
CA GLY A 357 6.95 -23.03 -12.08
C GLY A 357 7.45 -21.62 -12.38
N LEU A 358 7.01 -20.65 -11.58
CA LEU A 358 7.49 -19.26 -11.63
C LEU A 358 8.03 -18.85 -10.27
N ILE A 359 9.23 -18.27 -10.27
CA ILE A 359 9.88 -17.72 -9.07
C ILE A 359 10.08 -16.23 -9.29
N LEU A 360 9.50 -15.39 -8.43
CA LEU A 360 9.78 -13.96 -8.35
C LEU A 360 10.75 -13.72 -7.20
N ALA A 361 11.97 -13.31 -7.52
CA ALA A 361 13.00 -13.00 -6.54
C ALA A 361 13.15 -11.48 -6.34
N ASN A 362 13.03 -11.02 -5.10
CA ASN A 362 13.07 -9.61 -4.72
C ASN A 362 14.37 -9.26 -3.98
N GLY A 363 14.96 -8.11 -4.28
CA GLY A 363 16.14 -7.55 -3.62
C GLY A 363 15.95 -6.10 -3.19
N GLY A 364 16.69 -5.68 -2.15
CA GLY A 364 16.61 -4.33 -1.61
C GLY A 364 15.27 -4.02 -0.93
N PHE A 365 14.71 -2.84 -1.19
CA PHE A 365 13.46 -2.36 -0.60
C PHE A 365 12.32 -2.37 -1.63
N LEU A 366 12.02 -3.53 -2.21
CA LEU A 366 11.28 -3.64 -3.48
C LEU A 366 11.99 -2.89 -4.63
N SER A 367 13.32 -2.85 -4.58
CA SER A 367 14.13 -2.13 -5.56
C SER A 367 14.47 -3.02 -6.75
N TYR A 368 14.82 -4.29 -6.53
CA TYR A 368 15.30 -5.19 -7.58
C TYR A 368 14.39 -6.39 -7.74
N GLN A 369 14.00 -6.69 -8.97
CA GLN A 369 13.16 -7.85 -9.27
C GLN A 369 13.84 -8.70 -10.33
N HIS A 370 13.79 -10.03 -10.15
CA HIS A 370 14.14 -10.98 -11.21
C HIS A 370 13.19 -12.16 -11.14
N VAL A 371 12.53 -12.44 -12.27
CA VAL A 371 11.61 -13.56 -12.44
C VAL A 371 12.30 -14.63 -13.26
N ILE A 372 12.14 -15.90 -12.89
CA ILE A 372 12.60 -17.04 -13.67
C ILE A 372 11.52 -18.12 -13.73
N CYS A 373 11.33 -18.70 -14.92
CA CYS A 373 10.40 -19.79 -15.14
C CYS A 373 11.15 -21.11 -15.37
N LEU A 374 10.68 -22.15 -14.69
CA LEU A 374 11.20 -23.52 -14.75
C LEU A 374 10.11 -24.46 -15.26
N SER A 375 10.48 -25.53 -15.96
CA SER A 375 9.49 -26.48 -16.48
C SER A 375 10.01 -27.91 -16.58
N THR A 376 9.12 -28.88 -16.49
CA THR A 376 9.41 -30.29 -16.83
C THR A 376 9.52 -30.52 -18.34
N MET A 377 9.12 -29.54 -19.16
CA MET A 377 9.24 -29.59 -20.61
C MET A 377 10.16 -28.51 -21.15
N ARG A 378 10.79 -28.81 -22.28
CA ARG A 378 11.46 -27.79 -23.09
C ARG A 378 10.44 -26.73 -23.51
N GLY A 379 10.89 -25.47 -23.62
CA GLY A 379 10.05 -24.34 -24.06
C GLY A 379 9.40 -24.58 -25.42
N ARG A 380 8.36 -23.79 -25.75
CA ARG A 380 7.58 -23.94 -26.99
C ARG A 380 8.49 -24.02 -28.22
N ASP A 381 8.18 -24.99 -29.09
CA ASP A 381 8.74 -25.16 -30.44
C ASP A 381 10.28 -25.28 -30.54
N GLY A 382 10.95 -25.67 -29.45
CA GLY A 382 12.40 -25.83 -29.44
C GLY A 382 13.17 -24.52 -29.54
N ALA A 383 12.52 -23.39 -29.22
CA ALA A 383 13.13 -22.07 -29.22
C ALA A 383 14.45 -22.04 -28.42
N PRO A 384 15.48 -21.29 -28.89
CA PRO A 384 16.72 -21.13 -28.15
C PRO A 384 16.48 -20.36 -26.85
N TYR A 385 17.32 -20.60 -25.86
CA TYR A 385 17.29 -19.83 -24.60
C TYR A 385 17.57 -18.33 -24.88
N PRO A 386 16.89 -17.39 -24.20
CA PRO A 386 17.07 -15.96 -24.43
C PRO A 386 18.54 -15.51 -24.36
N GLU A 387 19.01 -14.89 -25.45
CA GLU A 387 20.41 -14.50 -25.59
C GLU A 387 20.82 -13.32 -24.70
N LYS A 388 19.91 -12.42 -24.35
CA LYS A 388 20.23 -11.25 -23.55
C LYS A 388 19.08 -10.90 -22.62
N GLU A 389 19.38 -10.10 -21.61
CA GLU A 389 18.35 -9.43 -20.83
C GLU A 389 17.49 -8.56 -21.78
N ILE A 390 16.18 -8.62 -21.60
CA ILE A 390 15.21 -7.95 -22.48
C ILE A 390 14.66 -6.65 -21.89
N LEU A 391 14.82 -6.45 -20.58
CA LEU A 391 14.44 -5.24 -19.89
C LEU A 391 15.66 -4.32 -19.74
N PRO A 392 15.46 -3.00 -19.73
CA PRO A 392 16.49 -2.08 -19.25
C PRO A 392 16.79 -2.38 -17.78
N GLU A 393 17.97 -1.98 -17.31
CA GLU A 393 18.32 -2.16 -15.90
C GLU A 393 17.36 -1.36 -14.99
N PHE A 394 17.00 -0.13 -15.37
CA PHE A 394 16.17 0.76 -14.55
C PHE A 394 14.83 1.10 -15.20
N VAL A 395 13.79 1.20 -14.38
CA VAL A 395 12.53 1.88 -14.73
C VAL A 395 12.76 3.39 -14.69
N THR A 396 12.65 4.06 -15.83
CA THR A 396 12.99 5.51 -15.98
C THR A 396 11.90 6.35 -16.62
N ASP A 397 10.86 5.71 -17.15
CA ASP A 397 9.77 6.30 -17.91
C ASP A 397 8.54 6.65 -17.04
N ILE A 398 8.58 6.35 -15.75
CA ILE A 398 7.54 6.73 -14.80
C ILE A 398 8.12 7.81 -13.87
N PRO A 399 7.62 9.06 -13.94
CA PRO A 399 8.15 10.15 -13.14
C PRO A 399 7.83 9.97 -11.66
N ALA A 400 8.79 10.31 -10.81
CA ALA A 400 8.59 10.44 -9.38
C ALA A 400 8.44 11.90 -8.96
N PRO A 401 7.66 12.20 -7.91
CA PRO A 401 7.61 13.55 -7.34
C PRO A 401 9.01 14.02 -6.92
N PRO A 402 9.37 15.29 -7.19
CA PRO A 402 10.64 15.84 -6.73
C PRO A 402 10.69 15.85 -5.19
N ILE A 403 11.88 15.64 -4.63
CA ILE A 403 12.09 15.58 -3.17
C ILE A 403 12.60 16.92 -2.64
N THR A 404 12.03 17.39 -1.55
CA THR A 404 12.58 18.45 -0.71
C THR A 404 13.27 17.78 0.49
N ALA A 405 14.60 17.73 0.47
CA ALA A 405 15.39 17.00 1.47
C ALA A 405 15.21 17.55 2.90
N THR A 406 15.09 18.87 3.03
CA THR A 406 14.87 19.58 4.29
C THR A 406 13.77 20.60 4.10
N VAL A 407 12.73 20.53 4.93
CA VAL A 407 11.63 21.50 4.96
C VAL A 407 11.95 22.55 6.03
N GLU A 408 12.00 23.82 5.64
CA GLU A 408 12.21 24.92 6.57
C GLU A 408 10.87 25.50 7.03
N GLY A 409 10.78 25.80 8.33
CA GLY A 409 9.61 26.39 8.95
C GLY A 409 8.40 25.46 9.06
N GLU A 410 7.29 26.00 9.53
CA GLU A 410 6.00 25.31 9.55
C GLU A 410 5.39 25.36 8.14
N GLN A 411 5.08 24.19 7.57
CA GLN A 411 4.42 24.09 6.26
C GLN A 411 3.27 23.08 6.34
N ASP A 412 2.17 23.42 5.67
CA ASP A 412 1.06 22.48 5.48
C ASP A 412 1.45 21.40 4.47
N ALA A 413 1.05 20.16 4.77
CA ALA A 413 1.37 19.01 3.96
C ALA A 413 0.35 17.89 4.12
N THR A 414 0.32 16.96 3.16
CA THR A 414 -0.51 15.75 3.19
C THR A 414 0.35 14.51 3.39
N ILE A 415 -0.07 13.58 4.24
CA ILE A 415 0.62 12.30 4.41
C ILE A 415 0.35 11.42 3.18
N GLU A 416 1.39 10.96 2.48
CA GLU A 416 1.28 9.94 1.43
C GLU A 416 1.33 8.53 2.05
N THR A 417 2.20 8.31 3.04
CA THR A 417 2.28 7.09 3.84
C THR A 417 3.06 7.35 5.13
N TYR A 418 2.96 6.44 6.10
CA TYR A 418 3.63 6.56 7.38
C TYR A 418 3.90 5.19 8.03
N THR A 419 4.76 5.16 9.03
CA THR A 419 4.88 4.06 9.99
C THR A 419 5.33 4.59 11.35
N VAL A 420 5.18 3.78 12.40
CA VAL A 420 5.63 4.10 13.76
C VAL A 420 6.44 2.93 14.28
N GLU A 421 7.68 3.19 14.68
CA GLU A 421 8.56 2.22 15.31
C GLU A 421 8.25 2.11 16.81
N PHE A 422 8.37 0.91 17.37
CA PHE A 422 7.98 0.60 18.74
C PHE A 422 9.15 0.09 19.58
N LYS A 423 9.16 0.46 20.86
CA LYS A 423 10.04 -0.12 21.87
C LYS A 423 9.60 -1.54 22.22
N ARG A 424 10.48 -2.26 22.93
CA ARG A 424 10.20 -3.64 23.39
C ARG A 424 9.01 -3.77 24.34
N ASP A 425 8.61 -2.67 24.98
CA ASP A 425 7.46 -2.58 25.89
C ASP A 425 6.15 -2.18 25.18
N ASN A 426 6.11 -2.18 23.83
CA ASN A 426 4.99 -1.72 23.00
C ASN A 426 4.66 -0.22 23.10
N THR A 427 5.54 0.61 23.64
CA THR A 427 5.38 2.07 23.53
C THR A 427 5.92 2.59 22.20
N PRO A 428 5.24 3.55 21.54
CA PRO A 428 5.77 4.20 20.35
C PRO A 428 7.13 4.86 20.62
N LEU A 429 8.07 4.69 19.69
CA LEU A 429 9.42 5.24 19.76
C LEU A 429 9.59 6.45 18.85
N ARG A 430 9.21 6.31 17.57
CA ARG A 430 9.42 7.32 16.52
C ARG A 430 8.47 7.09 15.36
N GLY A 431 7.93 8.18 14.81
CA GLY A 431 7.09 8.16 13.62
C GLY A 431 7.92 8.50 12.40
N TYR A 432 7.64 7.84 11.29
CA TYR A 432 8.25 8.12 10.00
C TYR A 432 7.14 8.43 9.01
N VAL A 433 7.21 9.60 8.39
CA VAL A 433 6.19 10.10 7.47
C VAL A 433 6.83 10.40 6.13
N VAL A 434 6.17 9.94 5.07
CA VAL A 434 6.36 10.45 3.72
C VAL A 434 5.15 11.29 3.40
N GLY A 435 5.36 12.55 3.04
CA GLY A 435 4.26 13.45 2.71
C GLY A 435 4.52 14.29 1.48
N ARG A 436 3.50 15.02 1.06
CA ARG A 436 3.53 15.96 -0.05
C ARG A 436 3.23 17.37 0.43
N LEU A 437 4.13 18.29 0.09
CA LEU A 437 3.96 19.73 0.29
C LEU A 437 2.95 20.29 -0.73
N ASN A 438 2.44 21.49 -0.47
CA ASN A 438 1.50 22.18 -1.38
C ASN A 438 2.07 22.45 -2.79
N ASN A 439 3.40 22.53 -2.93
CA ASN A 439 4.07 22.66 -4.23
C ASN A 439 4.23 21.33 -4.99
N GLY A 440 3.70 20.23 -4.46
CA GLY A 440 3.80 18.89 -5.05
C GLY A 440 5.11 18.16 -4.77
N HIS A 441 6.07 18.77 -4.06
CA HIS A 441 7.30 18.08 -3.66
C HIS A 441 7.01 17.10 -2.53
N ARG A 442 7.65 15.94 -2.60
CA ARG A 442 7.70 14.99 -1.49
C ARG A 442 8.66 15.49 -0.41
N PHE A 443 8.39 15.11 0.83
CA PHE A 443 9.33 15.27 1.94
C PHE A 443 9.31 14.01 2.82
N LEU A 444 10.38 13.83 3.59
CA LEU A 444 10.42 12.88 4.69
C LEU A 444 10.39 13.65 6.00
N ALA A 445 9.81 13.06 7.04
CA ALA A 445 9.86 13.57 8.39
C ALA A 445 9.93 12.43 9.41
N ASN A 446 10.67 12.67 10.49
CA ASN A 446 10.71 11.81 11.66
C ASN A 446 10.14 12.57 12.88
N HIS A 447 8.87 12.36 13.20
CA HIS A 447 8.19 13.11 14.26
C HIS A 447 8.10 12.34 15.58
N GLY A 448 7.92 13.05 16.71
CA GLY A 448 8.23 12.50 18.04
C GLY A 448 7.50 13.07 19.25
N ASP A 449 6.34 13.74 19.12
CA ASP A 449 5.48 13.93 20.30
C ASP A 449 4.57 12.72 20.53
N GLU A 450 4.29 12.42 21.80
CA GLU A 450 3.60 11.20 22.21
C GLU A 450 2.18 11.10 21.64
N ASP A 451 1.47 12.21 21.51
CA ASP A 451 0.09 12.23 21.03
C ASP A 451 0.05 11.97 19.53
N THR A 452 0.94 12.58 18.75
CA THR A 452 1.05 12.31 17.32
C THR A 452 1.44 10.84 17.07
N LEU A 453 2.36 10.28 17.84
CA LEU A 453 2.73 8.87 17.69
C LEU A 453 1.56 7.92 17.97
N LYS A 454 0.80 8.18 19.05
CA LYS A 454 -0.42 7.41 19.37
C LYS A 454 -1.47 7.52 18.27
N GLN A 455 -1.64 8.72 17.70
CA GLN A 455 -2.57 8.94 16.60
C GLN A 455 -2.14 8.22 15.33
N LEU A 456 -0.86 8.26 14.95
CA LEU A 456 -0.38 7.55 13.77
C LEU A 456 -0.56 6.02 13.95
N SER A 457 -0.30 5.49 15.14
CA SER A 457 -0.34 4.05 15.38
C SER A 457 -1.64 3.50 15.96
N THR A 458 -2.76 4.23 15.86
CA THR A 458 -4.07 3.67 16.25
C THR A 458 -4.58 2.70 15.19
N TRP A 459 -5.29 1.66 15.64
CA TRP A 459 -5.94 0.68 14.76
C TRP A 459 -7.22 1.21 14.10
N SER A 460 -7.61 2.46 14.37
CA SER A 460 -8.81 3.10 13.84
C SER A 460 -8.56 4.51 13.25
N GLY A 461 -9.41 4.91 12.31
CA GLY A 461 -9.36 6.21 11.62
C GLY A 461 -8.24 6.32 10.59
N GLU A 462 -8.59 6.63 9.34
CA GLU A 462 -7.62 6.89 8.28
C GLU A 462 -6.84 8.18 8.57
N LYS A 463 -5.52 8.15 8.34
CA LYS A 463 -4.62 9.30 8.52
C LYS A 463 -4.19 9.91 7.19
N VAL A 464 -4.59 9.28 6.09
CA VAL A 464 -4.45 9.75 4.71
C VAL A 464 -5.78 10.37 4.23
N GLY A 465 -5.96 11.68 4.49
CA GLY A 465 -6.98 12.57 3.88
C GLY A 465 -8.46 12.43 4.32
N LEU A 466 -9.06 13.48 4.91
CA LEU A 466 -10.53 13.63 5.16
C LEU A 466 -10.98 15.13 5.19
N PRO A 467 -12.11 15.51 4.55
CA PRO A 467 -12.71 16.87 4.61
C PRO A 467 -13.83 17.05 5.67
N VAL A 468 -14.19 18.30 6.05
CA VAL A 468 -15.35 18.64 6.93
C VAL A 468 -16.14 19.84 6.42
N GLY A 469 -17.43 19.89 6.77
CA GLY A 469 -18.30 21.03 6.51
C GLY A 469 -18.33 22.08 7.61
N MET A 470 -18.47 23.35 7.25
CA MET A 470 -18.78 24.45 8.19
C MET A 470 -20.25 24.87 8.05
N MET A 471 -21.16 23.91 8.07
CA MET A 471 -22.60 24.17 8.10
C MET A 471 -23.06 24.46 9.54
N GLY A 472 -22.92 25.72 9.96
CA GLY A 472 -23.79 26.29 11.00
C GLY A 472 -25.25 26.25 10.51
N SER A 473 -26.21 26.03 11.41
CA SER A 473 -27.59 25.67 11.03
C SER A 473 -28.22 26.53 9.93
N SER A 474 -28.86 25.85 8.98
CA SER A 474 -29.96 26.29 8.09
C SER A 474 -29.84 27.60 7.32
N VAL A 475 -30.12 27.48 6.03
CA VAL A 475 -29.97 28.43 4.91
C VAL A 475 -30.80 29.73 5.02
N ALA A 476 -31.24 30.16 6.21
CA ALA A 476 -31.91 31.44 6.41
C ALA A 476 -31.60 32.09 7.77
N HIS A 477 -31.42 31.30 8.83
CA HIS A 477 -31.14 31.78 10.18
C HIS A 477 -30.03 30.89 10.77
N GLY A 478 -28.84 31.45 10.94
CA GLY A 478 -27.68 30.76 11.53
C GLY A 478 -27.97 30.24 12.94
N SER A 479 -27.14 29.34 13.45
CA SER A 479 -27.32 28.89 14.84
C SER A 479 -26.89 30.02 15.77
N GLY A 480 -27.70 30.32 16.79
CA GLY A 480 -27.34 31.33 17.80
C GLY A 480 -26.03 31.03 18.55
N SER A 481 -25.49 29.83 18.37
CA SER A 481 -24.29 29.29 19.02
C SER A 481 -22.99 29.38 18.20
N LEU A 482 -23.03 29.79 16.92
CA LEU A 482 -21.84 30.09 16.08
C LEU A 482 -21.98 31.46 15.41
N ALA A 483 -22.35 32.47 16.19
CA ALA A 483 -22.67 33.81 15.69
C ALA A 483 -21.54 34.83 15.87
N THR A 484 -20.54 34.50 16.69
CA THR A 484 -19.43 35.41 17.05
C THR A 484 -18.08 34.86 16.61
N LYS A 485 -17.12 35.77 16.40
CA LYS A 485 -15.72 35.46 16.11
C LYS A 485 -15.13 34.43 17.08
N ALA A 486 -15.26 34.66 18.39
CA ALA A 486 -14.69 33.80 19.42
C ALA A 486 -15.25 32.36 19.38
N GLN A 487 -16.56 32.22 19.14
CA GLN A 487 -17.19 30.89 19.01
C GLN A 487 -16.69 30.15 17.77
N VAL A 488 -16.51 30.85 16.64
CA VAL A 488 -15.97 30.25 15.41
C VAL A 488 -14.50 29.86 15.58
N GLU A 489 -13.68 30.69 16.23
CA GLU A 489 -12.28 30.36 16.54
C GLU A 489 -12.17 29.08 17.37
N SER A 490 -12.95 28.99 18.44
CA SER A 490 -12.97 27.83 19.32
C SER A 490 -13.49 26.57 18.61
N PHE A 491 -14.56 26.69 17.82
CA PHE A 491 -15.06 25.61 16.97
C PHE A 491 -13.99 25.09 15.99
N LEU A 492 -13.32 26.00 15.27
CA LEU A 492 -12.26 25.65 14.32
C LEU A 492 -11.05 25.03 15.03
N ALA A 493 -10.75 25.41 16.26
CA ALA A 493 -9.68 24.77 17.03
C ALA A 493 -9.98 23.29 17.32
N VAL A 494 -11.24 22.94 17.62
CA VAL A 494 -11.68 21.55 17.77
C VAL A 494 -11.56 20.81 16.44
N VAL A 495 -12.08 21.39 15.35
CA VAL A 495 -11.96 20.81 13.99
C VAL A 495 -10.50 20.53 13.64
N LYS A 496 -9.60 21.48 13.88
CA LYS A 496 -8.18 21.36 13.58
C LYS A 496 -7.52 20.22 14.37
N ARG A 497 -7.91 20.03 15.64
CA ARG A 497 -7.40 18.96 16.53
C ARG A 497 -7.70 17.57 16.01
N HIS A 498 -8.82 17.38 15.34
CA HIS A 498 -9.21 16.12 14.69
C HIS A 498 -8.60 15.95 13.28
N GLY A 499 -7.59 16.74 12.92
CA GLY A 499 -6.85 16.59 11.65
C GLY A 499 -7.55 17.14 10.41
N VAL A 500 -8.69 17.80 10.58
CA VAL A 500 -9.50 18.30 9.48
C VAL A 500 -9.06 19.69 9.03
N ARG A 501 -9.05 19.92 7.71
CA ARG A 501 -8.58 21.19 7.10
C ARG A 501 -9.47 21.78 6.01
N GLU A 502 -10.41 21.03 5.44
CA GLU A 502 -11.38 21.58 4.46
C GLU A 502 -12.58 22.20 5.18
N LEU A 503 -13.08 23.34 4.70
CA LEU A 503 -14.27 24.03 5.19
C LEU A 503 -15.22 24.35 4.04
N ASP A 504 -16.47 23.91 4.16
CA ASP A 504 -17.56 24.23 3.22
C ASP A 504 -18.45 25.35 3.77
N THR A 505 -18.60 26.45 3.01
CA THR A 505 -19.54 27.57 3.28
C THR A 505 -20.32 27.95 2.01
N ALA A 506 -21.12 29.01 2.03
CA ALA A 506 -21.81 29.56 0.86
C ALA A 506 -22.18 31.03 1.08
N ARG A 507 -22.31 31.80 -0.02
CA ARG A 507 -22.71 33.21 0.01
C ARG A 507 -24.07 33.46 0.68
N VAL A 508 -24.97 32.47 0.63
CA VAL A 508 -26.32 32.54 1.23
C VAL A 508 -26.36 32.11 2.70
N TYR A 509 -25.32 31.45 3.22
CA TYR A 509 -25.36 30.92 4.59
C TYR A 509 -25.35 32.04 5.62
N ASN A 510 -26.39 32.05 6.46
CA ASN A 510 -26.66 33.09 7.45
C ASN A 510 -26.65 34.52 6.84
N GLY A 511 -27.28 34.70 5.68
CA GLY A 511 -27.26 35.98 4.96
C GLY A 511 -25.87 36.41 4.49
N GLY A 512 -24.92 35.47 4.44
CA GLY A 512 -23.52 35.71 4.10
C GLY A 512 -22.59 35.95 5.30
N ARG A 513 -23.13 35.97 6.52
CA ARG A 513 -22.35 36.13 7.76
C ARG A 513 -21.37 34.98 7.99
N SER A 514 -21.64 33.79 7.46
CA SER A 514 -20.72 32.64 7.58
C SER A 514 -19.35 32.94 6.94
N GLU A 515 -19.34 33.45 5.72
CA GLU A 515 -18.10 33.83 5.02
C GLU A 515 -17.38 34.99 5.74
N GLU A 516 -18.13 35.97 6.24
CA GLU A 516 -17.56 37.09 7.00
C GLU A 516 -16.88 36.63 8.28
N LEU A 517 -17.51 35.74 9.05
CA LEU A 517 -16.93 35.17 10.26
C LEU A 517 -15.66 34.39 9.95
N LEU A 518 -15.64 33.57 8.89
CA LEU A 518 -14.44 32.86 8.44
C LEU A 518 -13.31 33.81 8.04
N GLY A 519 -13.63 34.96 7.43
CA GLY A 519 -12.65 36.02 7.14
C GLY A 519 -12.22 36.84 8.36
N GLU A 520 -13.09 37.00 9.37
CA GLU A 520 -12.76 37.67 10.64
C GLU A 520 -11.78 36.86 11.51
N VAL A 521 -11.89 35.53 11.46
CA VAL A 521 -10.97 34.59 12.14
C VAL A 521 -9.78 34.20 11.27
N GLU A 522 -9.66 34.77 10.07
CA GLU A 522 -8.60 34.49 9.11
C GLU A 522 -8.41 32.98 8.86
N ALA A 523 -9.51 32.22 8.76
CA ALA A 523 -9.48 30.75 8.68
C ALA A 523 -8.51 30.24 7.61
N GLY A 524 -8.49 30.89 6.45
CA GLY A 524 -7.59 30.57 5.35
C GLY A 524 -6.10 30.72 5.68
N LYS A 525 -5.73 31.76 6.47
CA LYS A 525 -4.35 31.95 6.94
C LYS A 525 -4.00 30.97 8.07
N ASN A 526 -5.01 30.45 8.76
CA ASN A 526 -4.86 29.52 9.88
C ASN A 526 -4.82 28.03 9.45
N GLY A 527 -4.56 27.77 8.17
CA GLY A 527 -4.35 26.43 7.60
C GLY A 527 -5.63 25.72 7.12
N PHE A 528 -6.74 26.45 6.95
CA PHE A 528 -7.96 25.89 6.37
C PHE A 528 -8.08 26.18 4.88
N VAL A 529 -8.58 25.19 4.14
CA VAL A 529 -8.91 25.29 2.73
C VAL A 529 -10.42 25.54 2.61
N ILE A 530 -10.83 26.64 1.99
CA ILE A 530 -12.22 27.09 2.02
C ILE A 530 -12.88 26.89 0.65
N SER A 531 -14.07 26.30 0.67
CA SER A 531 -14.96 26.17 -0.47
C SER A 531 -16.23 27.01 -0.30
N THR A 532 -16.71 27.64 -1.36
CA THR A 532 -17.95 28.45 -1.33
C THR A 532 -18.78 28.34 -2.61
N LYS A 533 -19.95 28.96 -2.64
CA LYS A 533 -21.00 28.69 -3.64
C LYS A 533 -21.69 29.95 -4.14
N ALA A 534 -21.90 30.01 -5.45
CA ALA A 534 -22.78 30.97 -6.12
C ALA A 534 -24.25 30.60 -5.84
N PRO A 535 -25.10 31.54 -5.37
CA PRO A 535 -26.53 31.29 -5.11
C PRO A 535 -27.30 30.76 -6.34
N GLY A 536 -27.91 29.58 -6.21
CA GLY A 536 -28.84 28.99 -7.18
C GLY A 536 -30.31 29.07 -6.73
N PHE A 537 -31.18 28.28 -7.36
CA PHE A 537 -32.59 28.05 -6.98
C PHE A 537 -33.57 29.21 -7.22
N ALA A 538 -33.12 30.33 -7.79
CA ALA A 538 -33.98 31.45 -8.16
C ALA A 538 -33.77 31.84 -9.61
N ALA A 539 -34.84 32.30 -10.27
CA ALA A 539 -34.76 32.73 -11.66
C ALA A 539 -33.73 33.86 -11.82
N GLN A 540 -32.87 33.75 -12.83
CA GLN A 540 -31.82 34.71 -13.17
C GLN A 540 -30.71 34.83 -12.10
N SER A 541 -30.64 33.93 -11.12
CA SER A 541 -29.61 33.96 -10.06
C SER A 541 -28.24 33.53 -10.57
N LEU A 542 -28.18 32.74 -11.65
CA LEU A 542 -26.92 32.28 -12.26
C LEU A 542 -26.60 32.96 -13.59
N LYS A 543 -27.09 34.19 -13.81
CA LYS A 543 -26.55 35.05 -14.88
C LYS A 543 -25.05 35.28 -14.71
N GLU A 544 -24.34 35.46 -15.82
CA GLU A 544 -22.89 35.65 -15.82
C GLU A 544 -22.44 36.77 -14.84
N GLU A 545 -23.11 37.92 -14.86
CA GLU A 545 -22.86 39.04 -13.93
C GLU A 545 -23.05 38.62 -12.46
N ARG A 546 -24.12 37.86 -12.15
CA ARG A 546 -24.43 37.42 -10.79
C ARG A 546 -23.41 36.42 -10.27
N ILE A 547 -22.96 35.48 -11.09
CA ILE A 547 -21.92 34.51 -10.71
C ILE A 547 -20.62 35.26 -10.35
N ARG A 548 -20.20 36.20 -11.21
CA ARG A 548 -18.98 37.00 -10.99
C ARG A 548 -19.09 37.90 -9.75
N ASP A 549 -20.21 38.60 -9.59
CA ASP A 549 -20.46 39.47 -8.44
C ASP A 549 -20.47 38.71 -7.12
N ASN A 550 -21.09 37.53 -7.10
CA ASN A 550 -21.12 36.70 -5.90
C ASN A 550 -19.73 36.16 -5.57
N CYS A 551 -18.94 35.72 -6.55
CA CYS A 551 -17.56 35.31 -6.32
C CYS A 551 -16.73 36.45 -5.70
N LYS A 552 -16.83 37.67 -6.27
CA LYS A 552 -16.14 38.85 -5.73
C LYS A 552 -16.55 39.15 -4.28
N LYS A 553 -17.86 39.07 -3.97
CA LYS A 553 -18.37 39.29 -2.60
C LYS A 553 -17.90 38.21 -1.62
N SER A 554 -17.91 36.94 -2.04
CA SER A 554 -17.40 35.83 -1.23
C SER A 554 -15.92 36.01 -0.90
N LEU A 555 -15.08 36.29 -1.89
CA LEU A 555 -13.64 36.55 -1.69
C LEU A 555 -13.39 37.73 -0.76
N ALA A 556 -14.14 38.82 -0.91
CA ALA A 556 -14.05 39.98 -0.02
C ALA A 556 -14.46 39.65 1.42
N ALA A 557 -15.54 38.89 1.62
CA ALA A 557 -16.01 38.48 2.94
C ALA A 557 -15.03 37.51 3.63
N LEU A 558 -14.50 36.55 2.87
CA LEU A 558 -13.50 35.58 3.33
C LEU A 558 -12.11 36.22 3.52
N LYS A 559 -11.89 37.43 3.00
CA LYS A 559 -10.59 38.11 2.92
C LYS A 559 -9.52 37.23 2.26
N GLN A 560 -9.90 36.59 1.15
CA GLN A 560 -9.01 35.75 0.34
C GLN A 560 -9.00 36.21 -1.11
N ASP A 561 -7.88 36.01 -1.79
CA ASP A 561 -7.78 36.27 -3.23
C ASP A 561 -8.31 35.10 -4.08
N LYS A 562 -8.35 33.91 -3.48
CA LYS A 562 -8.73 32.64 -4.09
C LYS A 562 -9.39 31.70 -3.06
N VAL A 563 -10.35 30.90 -3.49
CA VAL A 563 -10.92 29.76 -2.73
C VAL A 563 -10.53 28.43 -3.40
N ASP A 564 -10.72 27.30 -2.74
CA ASP A 564 -10.44 26.01 -3.36
C ASP A 564 -11.55 25.61 -4.34
N ILE A 565 -12.75 25.29 -3.84
CA ILE A 565 -13.90 24.98 -4.70
C ILE A 565 -14.84 26.17 -4.79
N TYR A 566 -15.23 26.53 -6.01
CA TYR A 566 -16.37 27.42 -6.27
C TYR A 566 -17.52 26.64 -6.90
N TYR A 567 -18.63 26.52 -6.17
CA TYR A 567 -19.79 25.76 -6.60
C TYR A 567 -20.85 26.61 -7.30
N LEU A 568 -21.54 26.02 -8.29
CA LEU A 568 -22.94 26.37 -8.55
C LEU A 568 -23.80 25.65 -7.50
N HIS A 569 -24.44 26.39 -6.59
CA HIS A 569 -25.09 25.83 -5.40
C HIS A 569 -26.35 25.01 -5.72
N GLY A 570 -27.01 25.30 -6.83
CA GLY A 570 -28.25 24.67 -7.27
C GLY A 570 -28.65 25.16 -8.65
N PRO A 571 -29.68 24.58 -9.28
CA PRO A 571 -30.06 24.93 -10.64
C PRO A 571 -30.67 26.33 -10.74
N ASP A 572 -30.39 27.01 -11.86
CA ASP A 572 -31.20 28.11 -12.40
C ASP A 572 -31.51 27.76 -13.87
N ARG A 573 -32.63 27.08 -14.08
CA ARG A 573 -33.04 26.59 -15.40
C ARG A 573 -33.53 27.72 -16.33
N THR A 574 -33.53 28.97 -15.87
CA THR A 574 -33.91 30.14 -16.67
C THR A 574 -32.73 30.80 -17.37
N VAL A 575 -31.49 30.38 -17.05
CA VAL A 575 -30.25 30.87 -17.66
C VAL A 575 -29.56 29.72 -18.41
N PRO A 576 -29.15 29.89 -19.68
CA PRO A 576 -28.47 28.83 -20.43
C PRO A 576 -27.20 28.31 -19.74
N LEU A 577 -26.99 26.99 -19.74
CA LEU A 577 -25.82 26.37 -19.10
C LEU A 577 -24.50 26.87 -19.70
N GLU A 578 -24.48 27.19 -21.00
CA GLU A 578 -23.32 27.76 -21.70
C GLU A 578 -22.90 29.11 -21.12
N GLU A 579 -23.87 29.95 -20.74
CA GLU A 579 -23.59 31.23 -20.07
C GLU A 579 -22.99 30.99 -18.68
N GLN A 580 -23.56 30.05 -17.92
CA GLN A 580 -23.09 29.71 -16.58
C GLN A 580 -21.65 29.15 -16.63
N CYS A 581 -21.37 28.21 -17.52
CA CYS A 581 -20.05 27.59 -17.69
C CYS A 581 -19.00 28.62 -18.14
N ARG A 582 -19.36 29.54 -19.05
CA ARG A 582 -18.47 30.62 -19.49
C ARG A 582 -18.11 31.57 -18.34
N ALA A 583 -19.08 31.89 -17.48
CA ALA A 583 -18.85 32.75 -16.31
C ALA A 583 -17.88 32.10 -15.31
N ILE A 584 -18.08 30.81 -15.03
CA ILE A 584 -17.23 29.99 -14.17
C ILE A 584 -15.80 29.93 -14.72
N ASP A 585 -15.63 29.61 -16.01
CA ASP A 585 -14.32 29.52 -16.64
C ASP A 585 -13.55 30.84 -16.62
N ALA A 586 -14.25 31.96 -16.84
CA ALA A 586 -13.62 33.26 -16.76
C ALA A 586 -13.10 33.60 -15.35
N LEU A 587 -13.79 33.16 -14.30
CA LEU A 587 -13.32 33.29 -12.91
C LEU A 587 -12.15 32.34 -12.63
N TYR A 588 -12.19 31.11 -13.14
CA TYR A 588 -11.09 30.15 -13.04
C TYR A 588 -9.80 30.68 -13.67
N ARG A 589 -9.89 31.20 -14.90
CA ARG A 589 -8.75 31.80 -15.62
C ARG A 589 -8.20 33.06 -14.94
N GLN A 590 -9.01 33.74 -14.11
CA GLN A 590 -8.58 34.83 -13.25
C GLN A 590 -7.92 34.35 -11.95
N GLY A 591 -7.79 33.04 -11.74
CA GLY A 591 -7.22 32.43 -10.53
C GLY A 591 -8.08 32.60 -9.29
N LYS A 592 -9.41 32.74 -9.44
CA LYS A 592 -10.33 32.98 -8.30
C LYS A 592 -10.71 31.72 -7.53
N PHE A 593 -10.54 30.55 -8.14
CA PHE A 593 -10.69 29.27 -7.47
C PHE A 593 -9.86 28.17 -8.15
N ASP A 594 -9.61 27.05 -7.48
CA ASP A 594 -8.83 25.91 -8.00
C ASP A 594 -9.70 24.83 -8.65
N ARG A 595 -10.88 24.56 -8.09
CA ARG A 595 -11.77 23.48 -8.49
C ARG A 595 -13.17 24.00 -8.77
N PHE A 596 -13.75 23.55 -9.89
CA PHE A 596 -15.14 23.87 -10.23
C PHE A 596 -16.08 22.81 -9.62
N GLY A 597 -17.03 23.26 -8.79
CA GLY A 597 -18.03 22.41 -8.17
C GLY A 597 -19.45 22.62 -8.70
N VAL A 598 -20.29 21.59 -8.64
CA VAL A 598 -21.74 21.67 -8.87
C VAL A 598 -22.50 21.03 -7.72
N SER A 599 -23.73 21.47 -7.46
CA SER A 599 -24.53 20.93 -6.37
C SER A 599 -26.03 20.90 -6.72
N ASN A 600 -26.75 19.89 -6.22
CA ASN A 600 -28.21 19.74 -6.37
C ASN A 600 -28.74 19.65 -7.82
N LEU A 601 -27.88 19.31 -8.79
CA LEU A 601 -28.24 19.17 -10.21
C LEU A 601 -28.60 17.73 -10.57
N ALA A 602 -29.53 17.53 -11.49
CA ALA A 602 -29.81 16.20 -12.03
C ALA A 602 -28.61 15.65 -12.82
N ASP A 603 -28.47 14.34 -12.93
CA ASP A 603 -27.30 13.71 -13.58
C ASP A 603 -27.19 14.08 -15.07
N ASP A 604 -28.30 14.33 -15.75
CA ASP A 604 -28.33 14.84 -17.12
C ASP A 604 -27.89 16.31 -17.23
N GLU A 605 -28.16 17.15 -16.23
CA GLU A 605 -27.62 18.52 -16.14
C GLU A 605 -26.10 18.49 -15.94
N VAL A 606 -25.59 17.60 -15.08
CA VAL A 606 -24.14 17.40 -14.86
C VAL A 606 -23.45 16.96 -16.15
N ARG A 607 -24.02 15.98 -16.88
CA ARG A 607 -23.50 15.54 -18.19
C ARG A 607 -23.42 16.70 -19.18
N ARG A 608 -24.47 17.53 -19.24
CA ARG A 608 -24.52 18.68 -20.15
C ARG A 608 -23.49 19.75 -19.80
N ILE A 609 -23.32 20.08 -18.52
CA ILE A 609 -22.27 21.00 -18.05
C ILE A 609 -20.89 20.47 -18.43
N HIS A 610 -20.60 19.20 -18.15
CA HIS A 610 -19.31 18.61 -18.49
C HIS A 610 -19.06 18.63 -20.01
N ALA A 611 -20.06 18.31 -20.83
CA ALA A 611 -19.96 18.35 -22.29
C ALA A 611 -19.68 19.77 -22.81
N ILE A 612 -20.41 20.77 -22.31
CA ILE A 612 -20.20 22.18 -22.64
C ILE A 612 -18.77 22.61 -22.29
N CYS A 613 -18.31 22.30 -21.07
CA CYS A 613 -16.97 22.68 -20.64
C CYS A 613 -15.89 22.00 -21.49
N SER A 614 -16.05 20.71 -21.77
CA SER A 614 -15.11 19.94 -22.60
C SER A 614 -15.02 20.49 -24.03
N GLN A 615 -16.16 20.72 -24.69
CA GLN A 615 -16.22 21.22 -26.07
C GLN A 615 -15.61 22.63 -26.21
N ASN A 616 -15.80 23.48 -25.20
CA ASN A 616 -15.33 24.86 -25.22
C ASN A 616 -13.93 25.04 -24.59
N ARG A 617 -13.29 23.97 -24.12
CA ARG A 617 -12.01 24.02 -23.38
C ARG A 617 -12.09 24.96 -22.17
N TYR A 618 -13.18 24.85 -21.43
CA TYR A 618 -13.38 25.49 -20.13
C TYR A 618 -12.91 24.56 -19.01
N VAL A 619 -12.76 25.10 -17.81
CA VAL A 619 -12.57 24.31 -16.59
C VAL A 619 -13.69 23.25 -16.46
N LEU A 620 -13.30 21.99 -16.28
CA LEU A 620 -14.24 20.89 -16.07
C LEU A 620 -14.73 20.89 -14.62
N PRO A 621 -15.99 20.55 -14.34
CA PRO A 621 -16.42 20.31 -12.97
C PRO A 621 -15.68 19.09 -12.43
N SER A 622 -15.13 19.21 -11.22
CA SER A 622 -14.36 18.14 -10.56
C SER A 622 -14.95 17.68 -9.23
N VAL A 623 -15.97 18.39 -8.72
CA VAL A 623 -16.66 18.04 -7.48
C VAL A 623 -18.17 18.20 -7.62
N TYR A 624 -18.93 17.21 -7.17
CA TYR A 624 -20.37 17.27 -7.01
C TYR A 624 -20.71 17.25 -5.51
N GLN A 625 -21.52 18.21 -5.03
CA GLN A 625 -22.01 18.21 -3.65
C GLN A 625 -23.50 17.86 -3.60
N GLY A 626 -23.88 16.78 -2.91
CA GLY A 626 -25.23 16.20 -2.95
C GLY A 626 -25.74 15.64 -1.64
N VAL A 627 -27.06 15.52 -1.50
CA VAL A 627 -27.68 14.80 -0.38
C VAL A 627 -27.29 13.32 -0.49
N TYR A 628 -26.70 12.79 0.57
CA TYR A 628 -26.47 11.36 0.70
C TYR A 628 -26.39 10.99 2.17
N ASN A 629 -27.11 9.94 2.57
CA ASN A 629 -27.12 9.37 3.92
C ASN A 629 -27.77 7.97 3.90
N PRO A 630 -27.75 7.21 5.01
CA PRO A 630 -28.36 5.88 5.06
C PRO A 630 -29.80 5.78 4.54
N ILE A 631 -30.60 6.85 4.61
CA ILE A 631 -32.00 6.90 4.17
C ILE A 631 -32.12 7.41 2.72
N ALA A 632 -31.28 8.38 2.33
CA ALA A 632 -31.28 9.00 1.01
C ALA A 632 -30.15 8.44 0.13
N ARG A 633 -30.37 7.26 -0.48
CA ARG A 633 -29.38 6.55 -1.30
C ARG A 633 -29.60 6.62 -2.81
N GLY A 634 -30.57 7.40 -3.28
CA GLY A 634 -30.93 7.49 -4.71
C GLY A 634 -29.77 7.87 -5.65
N ALA A 635 -28.74 8.57 -5.16
CA ALA A 635 -27.55 8.92 -5.91
C ALA A 635 -26.75 7.69 -6.41
N GLN A 636 -26.87 6.53 -5.77
CA GLN A 636 -26.10 5.34 -6.13
C GLN A 636 -26.45 4.77 -7.52
N THR A 637 -27.70 4.95 -7.98
CA THR A 637 -28.18 4.29 -9.19
C THR A 637 -27.69 4.97 -10.46
N THR A 638 -27.72 6.30 -10.53
CA THR A 638 -27.37 7.05 -11.76
C THR A 638 -26.24 8.05 -11.56
N LEU A 639 -26.25 8.79 -10.44
CA LEU A 639 -25.28 9.85 -10.20
C LEU A 639 -23.87 9.31 -9.91
N PHE A 640 -23.70 8.37 -8.98
CA PHE A 640 -22.37 7.85 -8.65
C PHE A 640 -21.66 7.19 -9.86
N PRO A 641 -22.33 6.35 -10.67
CA PRO A 641 -21.74 5.84 -11.90
C PRO A 641 -21.31 6.96 -12.86
N LEU A 642 -22.13 8.00 -13.02
CA LEU A 642 -21.78 9.16 -13.83
C LEU A 642 -20.53 9.87 -13.29
N LEU A 643 -20.54 10.27 -12.02
CA LEU A 643 -19.43 11.03 -11.42
C LEU A 643 -18.11 10.26 -11.52
N ARG A 644 -18.14 8.94 -11.32
CA ARG A 644 -16.98 8.06 -11.52
C ARG A 644 -16.49 8.08 -12.96
N SER A 645 -17.38 8.04 -13.94
CA SER A 645 -17.02 8.10 -15.37
C SER A 645 -16.43 9.45 -15.81
N LEU A 646 -16.73 10.52 -15.06
CA LEU A 646 -16.23 11.87 -15.31
C LEU A 646 -15.06 12.27 -14.39
N ASP A 647 -14.57 11.35 -13.57
CA ASP A 647 -13.57 11.60 -12.52
C ASP A 647 -13.91 12.77 -11.57
N MET A 648 -15.18 12.88 -11.20
CA MET A 648 -15.66 13.89 -10.25
C MET A 648 -15.77 13.29 -8.85
N ALA A 649 -15.29 14.02 -7.84
CA ALA A 649 -15.52 13.69 -6.43
C ALA A 649 -16.98 13.92 -6.02
N PHE A 650 -17.48 13.16 -5.05
CA PHE A 650 -18.80 13.37 -4.44
C PHE A 650 -18.67 13.81 -2.99
N TYR A 651 -19.22 14.97 -2.64
CA TYR A 651 -19.24 15.50 -1.27
C TYR A 651 -20.66 15.37 -0.70
N ALA A 652 -20.85 14.44 0.22
CA ALA A 652 -22.13 14.13 0.85
C ALA A 652 -22.50 15.20 1.88
N PHE A 653 -23.59 15.93 1.67
CA PHE A 653 -24.20 16.78 2.70
C PHE A 653 -25.46 16.16 3.28
N SER A 654 -25.89 16.70 4.43
CA SER A 654 -26.94 16.10 5.28
C SER A 654 -26.64 14.65 5.72
N PRO A 655 -25.42 14.32 6.17
CA PRO A 655 -25.08 12.94 6.55
C PRO A 655 -25.95 12.42 7.70
N LEU A 656 -26.38 13.31 8.60
CA LEU A 656 -27.24 12.97 9.74
C LEU A 656 -28.74 13.17 9.46
N ALA A 657 -29.15 13.40 8.21
CA ALA A 657 -30.54 13.67 7.82
C ALA A 657 -31.21 14.75 8.70
N GLY A 658 -30.55 15.91 8.83
CA GLY A 658 -31.04 17.01 9.68
C GLY A 658 -30.94 16.76 11.20
N GLY A 659 -30.39 15.62 11.63
CA GLY A 659 -30.28 15.20 13.03
C GLY A 659 -31.10 13.93 13.34
N LEU A 660 -31.89 13.44 12.38
CA LEU A 660 -32.66 12.19 12.52
C LEU A 660 -31.75 11.00 12.82
N LEU A 661 -30.61 10.92 12.14
CA LEU A 661 -29.67 9.80 12.26
C LEU A 661 -28.65 9.99 13.40
N ALA A 662 -28.96 10.86 14.36
CA ALA A 662 -28.09 11.15 15.51
C ALA A 662 -28.82 11.14 16.85
N LYS A 663 -30.15 11.00 16.84
CA LYS A 663 -31.01 11.10 18.02
C LYS A 663 -31.80 9.81 18.22
N SER A 664 -32.28 9.55 19.44
CA SER A 664 -33.16 8.41 19.69
C SER A 664 -34.51 8.60 19.00
N LEU A 665 -35.21 7.51 18.70
CA LEU A 665 -36.58 7.58 18.15
C LEU A 665 -37.57 8.34 19.04
N ALA A 666 -37.38 8.31 20.37
CA ALA A 666 -38.17 9.09 21.30
C ALA A 666 -37.95 10.61 21.09
N ASP A 667 -36.70 11.04 20.97
CA ASP A 667 -36.33 12.45 20.73
C ASP A 667 -36.75 12.97 19.34
N ILE A 668 -36.94 12.06 18.39
CA ILE A 668 -37.36 12.37 17.02
C ILE A 668 -38.88 12.57 16.95
N THR A 669 -39.64 11.69 17.62
CA THR A 669 -41.11 11.71 17.59
C THR A 669 -41.71 12.74 18.55
N SER A 670 -40.92 13.29 19.48
CA SER A 670 -41.26 14.43 20.34
C SER A 670 -40.10 15.43 20.37
N PRO A 671 -39.87 16.21 19.29
CA PRO A 671 -38.70 17.07 19.17
C PRO A 671 -38.71 18.21 20.21
N PRO A 672 -37.58 18.46 20.91
CA PRO A 672 -37.46 19.59 21.83
C PRO A 672 -37.66 20.95 21.14
N GLU A 673 -38.16 21.94 21.88
CA GLU A 673 -38.28 23.34 21.44
C GLU A 673 -36.91 23.89 20.99
N GLY A 674 -36.88 24.59 19.86
CA GLY A 674 -35.65 25.14 19.26
C GLY A 674 -34.78 24.13 18.49
N SER A 675 -35.21 22.87 18.34
CA SER A 675 -34.52 21.89 17.48
C SER A 675 -34.89 22.04 16.01
N ARG A 676 -34.03 21.56 15.09
CA ARG A 676 -34.27 21.68 13.62
C ARG A 676 -35.62 21.09 13.17
N PHE A 677 -36.06 19.98 13.77
CA PHE A 677 -37.36 19.36 13.47
C PHE A 677 -38.55 20.13 14.08
N HIS A 678 -38.32 20.97 15.09
CA HIS A 678 -39.32 21.90 15.63
C HIS A 678 -39.41 23.18 14.79
N GLU A 679 -38.29 23.69 14.27
CA GLU A 679 -38.25 24.99 13.55
C GLU A 679 -38.45 24.88 12.02
N MET A 680 -38.11 23.74 11.39
CA MET A 680 -38.14 23.60 9.92
C MET A 680 -39.10 22.51 9.45
N LYS A 681 -40.36 22.89 9.18
CA LYS A 681 -41.43 21.98 8.72
C LYS A 681 -41.04 21.12 7.51
N VAL A 682 -40.26 21.68 6.57
CA VAL A 682 -39.81 20.97 5.35
C VAL A 682 -38.93 19.73 5.64
N PHE A 683 -38.13 19.74 6.71
CA PHE A 683 -37.32 18.57 7.10
C PHE A 683 -38.20 17.48 7.71
N GLY A 684 -39.26 17.87 8.44
CA GLY A 684 -40.26 16.94 8.94
C GLY A 684 -40.96 16.21 7.80
N ASP A 685 -41.42 16.94 6.79
CA ASP A 685 -42.13 16.39 5.63
C ASP A 685 -41.26 15.41 4.80
N ILE A 686 -39.94 15.67 4.73
CA ILE A 686 -38.99 14.82 3.98
C ILE A 686 -38.63 13.54 4.76
N TYR A 687 -38.38 13.63 6.07
CA TYR A 687 -37.72 12.57 6.83
C TYR A 687 -38.62 11.83 7.84
N LEU A 688 -39.71 12.44 8.33
CA LEU A 688 -40.62 11.83 9.32
C LEU A 688 -41.74 11.01 8.65
N ARG A 689 -41.37 10.16 7.69
CA ARG A 689 -42.32 9.23 7.05
C ARG A 689 -42.49 7.96 7.90
N PRO A 690 -43.71 7.36 7.97
CA PRO A 690 -43.94 6.15 8.77
C PRO A 690 -43.04 4.96 8.41
N ASP A 691 -42.72 4.78 7.12
CA ASP A 691 -41.81 3.75 6.62
C ASP A 691 -40.36 3.97 7.09
N VAL A 692 -39.89 5.23 7.06
CA VAL A 692 -38.56 5.62 7.57
C VAL A 692 -38.46 5.37 9.08
N LEU A 693 -39.47 5.76 9.86
CA LEU A 693 -39.49 5.54 11.31
C LEU A 693 -39.51 4.04 11.67
N ALA A 694 -40.30 3.24 10.95
CA ALA A 694 -40.36 1.80 11.15
C ALA A 694 -39.03 1.10 10.81
N ALA A 695 -38.39 1.49 9.70
CA ALA A 695 -37.09 0.95 9.32
C ALA A 695 -35.98 1.36 10.31
N LEU A 696 -35.98 2.63 10.74
CA LEU A 696 -35.02 3.14 11.71
C LEU A 696 -35.16 2.48 13.09
N ALA A 697 -36.36 2.04 13.47
CA ALA A 697 -36.56 1.27 14.71
C ALA A 697 -35.82 -0.06 14.73
N ASN A 698 -35.63 -0.71 13.57
CA ASN A 698 -34.83 -1.92 13.49
C ASN A 698 -33.34 -1.61 13.64
N VAL A 699 -32.86 -0.51 13.06
CA VAL A 699 -31.49 -0.04 13.27
C VAL A 699 -31.25 0.31 14.74
N GLN A 700 -32.19 1.02 15.38
CA GLN A 700 -32.06 1.41 16.79
C GLN A 700 -31.93 0.19 17.71
N LYS A 701 -32.68 -0.90 17.47
CA LYS A 701 -32.52 -2.15 18.24
C LYS A 701 -31.11 -2.73 18.14
N SER A 702 -30.51 -2.72 16.94
CA SER A 702 -29.13 -3.18 16.74
C SER A 702 -28.11 -2.25 17.39
N VAL A 703 -28.35 -0.94 17.34
CA VAL A 703 -27.52 0.08 18.00
C VAL A 703 -27.52 -0.11 19.52
N ASP A 704 -28.70 -0.29 20.12
CA ASP A 704 -28.85 -0.49 21.56
C ASP A 704 -28.15 -1.76 22.06
N ALA A 705 -28.16 -2.83 21.24
CA ALA A 705 -27.48 -4.08 21.56
C ALA A 705 -25.95 -3.95 21.64
N GLU A 706 -25.37 -2.95 20.97
CA GLU A 706 -23.93 -2.72 20.90
C GLU A 706 -23.44 -1.59 21.81
N SER A 707 -24.33 -1.00 22.62
CA SER A 707 -23.99 0.09 23.56
C SER A 707 -23.29 1.29 22.91
N ILE A 708 -23.59 1.56 21.63
CA ILE A 708 -23.17 2.77 20.92
C ILE A 708 -24.38 3.66 20.63
N THR A 709 -24.14 4.92 20.28
CA THR A 709 -25.21 5.85 19.89
C THR A 709 -25.56 5.72 18.40
N LEU A 710 -26.76 6.16 18.00
CA LEU A 710 -27.13 6.22 16.59
C LEU A 710 -26.23 7.16 15.78
N LEU A 711 -25.72 8.23 16.42
CA LEU A 711 -24.71 9.12 15.85
C LEU A 711 -23.44 8.35 15.48
N GLU A 712 -22.89 7.58 16.43
CA GLU A 712 -21.71 6.75 16.19
C GLU A 712 -21.97 5.69 15.12
N ALA A 713 -23.13 5.02 15.18
CA ALA A 713 -23.50 4.03 14.17
C ALA A 713 -23.53 4.66 12.76
N THR A 714 -24.16 5.82 12.62
CA THR A 714 -24.31 6.51 11.33
C THR A 714 -22.97 7.00 10.78
N LEU A 715 -22.15 7.63 11.61
CA LEU A 715 -20.88 8.20 11.15
C LEU A 715 -19.85 7.12 10.85
N ARG A 716 -19.81 6.04 11.63
CA ARG A 716 -18.99 4.86 11.30
C ARG A 716 -19.50 4.16 10.04
N TRP A 717 -20.80 4.15 9.77
CA TRP A 717 -21.32 3.70 8.47
C TRP A 717 -20.74 4.53 7.32
N PHE A 718 -20.72 5.86 7.45
CA PHE A 718 -20.12 6.73 6.43
C PHE A 718 -18.63 6.46 6.22
N MET A 719 -17.87 6.29 7.30
CA MET A 719 -16.41 6.14 7.22
C MET A 719 -15.97 4.76 6.72
N HIS A 720 -16.78 3.72 6.94
CA HIS A 720 -16.34 2.33 6.68
C HIS A 720 -17.17 1.58 5.66
N HIS A 721 -18.42 1.99 5.43
CA HIS A 721 -19.43 1.17 4.73
C HIS A 721 -20.19 1.90 3.62
N ALA A 722 -20.11 3.23 3.56
CA ALA A 722 -20.69 3.99 2.46
C ALA A 722 -19.90 3.77 1.16
N PRO A 723 -20.56 3.73 -0.02
CA PRO A 723 -19.91 3.56 -1.32
C PRO A 723 -19.22 4.85 -1.83
N LEU A 724 -18.49 5.53 -0.93
CA LEU A 724 -17.68 6.71 -1.18
C LEU A 724 -16.22 6.30 -1.42
N ARG A 725 -15.52 6.97 -2.34
CA ARG A 725 -14.10 6.79 -2.66
C ARG A 725 -13.22 7.72 -1.82
N GLN A 726 -11.91 7.53 -1.89
CA GLN A 726 -10.94 8.38 -1.17
C GLN A 726 -11.04 9.88 -1.52
N GLN A 727 -11.35 10.21 -2.78
CA GLN A 727 -11.53 11.60 -3.23
C GLN A 727 -12.90 12.18 -2.84
N ASP A 728 -13.82 11.36 -2.34
CA ASP A 728 -15.16 11.76 -1.93
C ASP A 728 -15.14 12.27 -0.47
N GLY A 729 -16.10 13.11 -0.11
CA GLY A 729 -16.12 13.79 1.19
C GLY A 729 -17.45 13.64 1.94
N VAL A 730 -17.41 13.80 3.27
CA VAL A 730 -18.62 13.88 4.11
C VAL A 730 -18.64 15.22 4.83
N ILE A 731 -19.63 16.04 4.50
CA ILE A 731 -19.81 17.38 5.05
C ILE A 731 -20.52 17.25 6.40
N LEU A 732 -19.72 17.13 7.44
CA LEU A 732 -20.19 17.16 8.83
C LEU A 732 -20.67 18.57 9.18
N GLY A 733 -21.75 18.68 9.95
CA GLY A 733 -22.28 19.96 10.41
C GLY A 733 -22.66 19.89 11.88
N ALA A 734 -22.47 20.97 12.60
CA ALA A 734 -22.74 21.07 14.02
C ALA A 734 -23.11 22.51 14.40
N SER A 735 -23.94 22.66 15.43
CA SER A 735 -24.28 23.98 15.98
C SER A 735 -23.48 24.33 17.22
N THR A 736 -22.75 23.41 17.85
CA THR A 736 -21.93 23.69 19.04
C THR A 736 -20.59 22.96 18.98
N GLU A 737 -19.62 23.41 19.79
CA GLU A 737 -18.33 22.76 19.98
C GLU A 737 -18.47 21.30 20.44
N ASP A 738 -19.33 21.05 21.44
CA ASP A 738 -19.59 19.69 21.93
C ASP A 738 -20.20 18.78 20.87
N GLN A 739 -21.01 19.32 19.96
CA GLN A 739 -21.58 18.55 18.87
C GLN A 739 -20.51 18.19 17.83
N ILE A 740 -19.66 19.14 17.43
CA ILE A 740 -18.63 18.84 16.44
C ILE A 740 -17.58 17.88 17.00
N ASN A 741 -17.18 18.06 18.26
CA ASN A 741 -16.26 17.13 18.94
C ASN A 741 -16.83 15.70 18.96
N ARG A 742 -18.09 15.53 19.38
CA ARG A 742 -18.76 14.20 19.37
C ARG A 742 -18.89 13.63 17.96
N THR A 743 -19.20 14.46 16.97
CA THR A 743 -19.33 14.05 15.57
C THR A 743 -17.98 13.56 15.02
N LEU A 744 -16.91 14.31 15.26
CA LEU A 744 -15.57 13.94 14.81
C LEU A 744 -15.03 12.72 15.55
N SER A 745 -15.19 12.65 16.88
CA SER A 745 -14.87 11.43 17.65
C SER A 745 -15.63 10.20 17.15
N ALA A 746 -16.89 10.35 16.74
CA ALA A 746 -17.69 9.25 16.22
C ALA A 746 -17.16 8.73 14.87
N CYS A 747 -16.61 9.59 14.01
CA CYS A 747 -15.94 9.19 12.76
C CYS A 747 -14.67 8.37 13.00
N GLU A 748 -14.00 8.54 14.14
CA GLU A 748 -12.76 7.83 14.49
C GLU A 748 -12.99 6.39 15.01
N GLY A 749 -14.25 6.01 15.22
CA GLY A 749 -14.63 4.69 15.71
C GLY A 749 -14.37 3.56 14.71
N PRO A 750 -14.29 2.30 15.18
CA PRO A 750 -14.06 1.14 14.32
C PRO A 750 -15.26 0.84 13.38
N PRO A 751 -15.09 -0.02 12.37
CA PRO A 751 -16.19 -0.51 11.54
C PRO A 751 -17.33 -1.09 12.37
N LEU A 752 -18.57 -0.89 11.92
CA LEU A 752 -19.76 -1.50 12.52
C LEU A 752 -19.73 -3.03 12.43
N SER A 753 -20.38 -3.69 13.39
CA SER A 753 -20.61 -5.14 13.34
C SER A 753 -21.42 -5.56 12.11
N ARG A 754 -21.39 -6.86 11.79
CA ARG A 754 -22.23 -7.41 10.72
C ARG A 754 -23.72 -7.16 10.95
N ALA A 755 -24.19 -7.27 12.21
CA ALA A 755 -25.60 -7.07 12.54
C ALA A 755 -26.06 -5.63 12.28
N LEU A 756 -25.22 -4.64 12.56
CA LEU A 756 -25.49 -3.24 12.24
C LEU A 756 -25.42 -2.96 10.74
N GLN A 757 -24.47 -3.56 10.03
CA GLN A 757 -24.40 -3.48 8.56
C GLN A 757 -25.69 -4.02 7.92
N ASP A 758 -26.11 -5.22 8.30
CA ASP A 758 -27.33 -5.85 7.80
C ASP A 758 -28.58 -5.01 8.15
N ALA A 759 -28.60 -4.34 9.30
CA ALA A 759 -29.70 -3.43 9.67
C ALA A 759 -29.75 -2.18 8.77
N TRP A 760 -28.61 -1.60 8.42
CA TRP A 760 -28.53 -0.48 7.48
C TRP A 760 -28.91 -0.87 6.05
N GLU A 761 -28.56 -2.08 5.61
CA GLU A 761 -28.99 -2.65 4.33
C GLU A 761 -30.49 -2.91 4.31
N GLY A 762 -31.04 -3.46 5.41
CA GLY A 762 -32.48 -3.64 5.58
C GLY A 762 -33.27 -2.33 5.51
N LEU A 763 -32.70 -1.25 6.07
CA LEU A 763 -33.28 0.09 5.96
C LEU A 763 -33.31 0.58 4.51
N GLU A 764 -32.22 0.44 3.76
CA GLU A 764 -32.20 0.80 2.33
C GLU A 764 -33.24 0.02 1.54
N GLN A 765 -33.30 -1.30 1.76
CA GLN A 765 -34.23 -2.16 1.04
C GLN A 765 -35.70 -1.81 1.33
N ALA A 766 -36.02 -1.41 2.56
CA ALA A 766 -37.37 -0.98 2.92
C ALA A 766 -37.79 0.32 2.20
N LEU A 767 -36.83 1.20 1.89
CA LEU A 767 -37.09 2.52 1.29
C LEU A 767 -36.93 2.54 -0.23
N LYS A 768 -36.52 1.43 -0.86
CA LYS A 768 -36.18 1.35 -2.28
C LYS A 768 -37.33 1.71 -3.24
N HIS A 769 -38.58 1.55 -2.79
CA HIS A 769 -39.78 1.82 -3.61
C HIS A 769 -40.20 3.29 -3.63
N ASP A 770 -39.68 4.12 -2.72
CA ASP A 770 -39.93 5.56 -2.66
C ASP A 770 -38.68 6.31 -2.17
N PRO A 771 -37.60 6.34 -3.00
CA PRO A 771 -36.33 6.91 -2.61
C PRO A 771 -36.37 8.44 -2.57
N LEU A 772 -35.73 9.01 -1.56
CA LEU A 772 -35.51 10.45 -1.48
C LEU A 772 -34.64 10.92 -2.65
N GLN A 773 -35.11 11.94 -3.37
CA GLN A 773 -34.41 12.53 -4.52
C GLN A 773 -33.18 13.33 -4.05
N TYR A 774 -32.07 13.21 -4.78
CA TYR A 774 -30.81 13.91 -4.48
C TYR A 774 -30.65 15.25 -5.21
N HIS A 775 -31.61 15.61 -6.07
CA HIS A 775 -31.63 16.83 -6.89
C HIS A 775 -32.93 17.61 -6.64
N SER A 776 -32.94 18.89 -7.02
CA SER A 776 -34.06 19.84 -6.79
C SER A 776 -34.90 20.15 -8.03
#